data_AF-A0A966GFF0-F1
#
_entry.id   AF-A0A966GFF0-F1
#
_cell.length_a   1.000
_cell.length_b   1.000
_cell.length_c   1.000
_cell.angle_alpha   90.00
_cell.angle_beta   90.00
_cell.angle_gamma   90.00
#
_symmetry.space_group_name_H-M   'P 1'
#
loop_
_entity.id
_entity.type
_entity.pdbx_description
1 polymer ?
#
loop_
_entity_poly.entity_id
_entity_poly.type
_entity_poly.pdbx_seq_one_letter_code
_entity_poly.pdbx_strand_id
1 'polypeptide(L)'
;MAKLKATTPAPATGGSATGRLAGKIAVVTGAAGNLGGHIVAHYLAEGATVVMTGRTPDRTQAAADAMIKATGADPARLATVALDGGDIDSVRAAMAEVVAKFGRIDILVNNAGSAGPKQPIENLPLSADELATQQKQGSTDSETVGDALRNIFGVAWNVARVAAEHIPEGGSIINVSTIFSRTPYYARAAYVVPKAAMNAWSRELSLELGPKGIRVNLVYPGPIESERIRNVFAAMDSARGDEAGTTATQFFDMMSLERATGGNAKAKTFPTPTDIATTCVFLGSDESAAYNGHDFEVTHGMTVRKEERATYLARPTMRSMDGTGLAVLIAAGDNFEEALEIAQVQLACGAEVVLGLPRAADVAIAEKRCAAMGLSDKLAIMRFSRKDPAGMEAALEDYTKGGTPVSGALFLPALSAGELGGAITEADDSVVEALMDAELAGNMALARTMCRYWKRHDNLLQPPRFVFVSHASDGKGDIYGHILRAATEQLIRIWRDESEIDTAHGRRRQAEWGNQIVRFTNTEAENIRFTAGHAARILLKESKLGEITLYVPANIGEATGARKAMPGFSENITGLHLGKVALITGGSAGIGGQVARLLALAGGKVMMVARRESELAVARARIVSELEDIGFAGVERRVQTLANVDVSNFESLKGAVDATLKAFGRIDYLINNAGVAGAEDMVVDMGVDAWNYTLDANLVSNYFLMHHVAPLMKAQGSGYILNVSSYFGGEKYLAVAYPNRADYAVSKAGQRAMVESMARYLGPEVQFNAIAPGPVDGDRLSGTGGKPGLFERRGKLILANKRLNAVHAAAIKAIRRGVRVEAVLARLARNDTVKMSHDTNNPRELRELALACAREGDGACTWDQYLLTPTIAAALIGRLRQAGLFLDAPEWNDRPATPEADADWLMRAPPEDAPFLPADKIAVEAKKVGSGVLSKLYLGKMPTEHDVAQATVFFLADRAVSGETFMPSGGLSVERSTTERELFGSPKQERLDQMRGKTVWIIGEHLADYLAETARAFIEDCHAANVVLITRTPEGFEAIKAQLDPDTAASLTSLVKTTDIEAAMDEALTEWGKPTTILSTPFAPLPGKLFGKDDPLTPDEFRTVVADNLTHHFRVSRRASLYDDCQLVLTSPDVPMGDKSPAFALANFIKTTLHAFTATLAVENERLVHDVPVNQINLTRRVQSEEPRDLDEHLEEVRRFSRAVLLLGAPLPDAEDSRYRARIYRGMSMTV
;
A
#
# COMPACT_ATOMS: atom_id res chain seq x y z
N MET A 1 31.36 23.84 48.28
CA MET A 1 32.01 22.54 48.59
C MET A 1 32.24 21.84 47.26
N ALA A 2 33.40 21.39 46.82
CA ALA A 2 34.73 21.27 47.40
C ALA A 2 35.78 21.56 46.29
N LYS A 3 36.82 22.32 46.63
CA LYS A 3 37.98 22.60 45.78
C LYS A 3 38.92 21.39 45.83
N LEU A 4 39.21 20.75 44.70
CA LEU A 4 40.32 19.80 44.56
C LEU A 4 41.56 20.54 44.07
N LYS A 5 42.58 20.58 44.93
CA LYS A 5 43.88 21.21 44.74
C LYS A 5 44.69 20.45 43.68
N ALA A 6 45.38 21.22 42.85
CA ALA A 6 46.47 20.76 42.00
C ALA A 6 47.65 20.26 42.86
N THR A 7 48.14 19.06 42.55
CA THR A 7 49.42 18.53 43.03
C THR A 7 50.43 18.54 41.89
N THR A 8 51.47 19.35 42.05
CA THR A 8 52.74 19.29 41.29
C THR A 8 53.42 17.93 41.47
N PRO A 9 54.02 17.31 40.42
CA PRO A 9 54.81 16.10 40.59
C PRO A 9 56.23 16.44 41.05
N ALA A 10 56.73 15.67 42.02
CA ALA A 10 58.12 15.67 42.49
C ALA A 10 59.05 14.95 41.48
N PRO A 11 60.37 15.26 41.48
CA PRO A 11 61.30 14.68 40.52
C PRO A 11 61.62 13.22 40.89
N ALA A 12 61.38 12.29 39.97
CA ALA A 12 61.75 10.90 40.14
C ALA A 12 63.26 10.72 39.91
N THR A 13 63.92 10.16 40.92
CA THR A 13 65.33 9.78 40.94
C THR A 13 65.58 8.45 40.21
N GLY A 14 66.58 8.44 39.31
CA GLY A 14 67.54 7.34 39.11
C GLY A 14 67.01 5.93 38.79
N GLY A 15 66.81 5.64 37.51
CA GLY A 15 66.79 4.29 36.91
C GLY A 15 66.92 4.45 35.40
N SER A 16 67.80 3.69 34.73
CA SER A 16 68.03 3.82 33.28
C SER A 16 66.74 3.54 32.51
N ALA A 17 66.05 4.59 32.06
CA ALA A 17 64.83 4.44 31.27
C ALA A 17 65.19 3.87 29.89
N THR A 18 64.96 2.57 29.69
CA THR A 18 65.01 1.94 28.37
C THR A 18 63.98 2.63 27.47
N GLY A 19 64.40 3.10 26.30
CA GLY A 19 63.51 3.80 25.35
C GLY A 19 62.30 2.95 24.97
N ARG A 20 61.19 3.59 24.58
CA ARG A 20 59.89 2.93 24.36
C ARG A 20 59.89 1.91 23.21
N LEU A 21 60.89 1.98 22.34
CA LEU A 21 61.12 1.08 21.21
C LEU A 21 62.43 0.29 21.34
N ALA A 22 62.98 0.20 22.55
CA ALA A 22 64.25 -0.49 22.80
C ALA A 22 64.21 -1.94 22.27
N GLY A 23 65.19 -2.29 21.45
CA GLY A 23 65.36 -3.64 20.89
C GLY A 23 64.48 -3.96 19.68
N LYS A 24 63.62 -3.04 19.22
CA LYS A 24 62.75 -3.24 18.05
C LYS A 24 63.49 -2.90 16.75
N ILE A 25 63.34 -3.75 15.72
CA ILE A 25 63.80 -3.51 14.35
C ILE A 25 62.66 -2.88 13.55
N ALA A 26 62.86 -1.65 13.07
CA ALA A 26 61.85 -0.89 12.34
C ALA A 26 62.26 -0.69 10.88
N VAL A 27 61.38 -1.02 9.94
CA VAL A 27 61.53 -0.69 8.51
C VAL A 27 60.64 0.52 8.21
N VAL A 28 61.23 1.61 7.73
CA VAL A 28 60.49 2.84 7.39
C VAL A 28 60.61 3.10 5.89
N THR A 29 59.51 2.96 5.16
CA THR A 29 59.50 3.16 3.72
C THR A 29 59.42 4.65 3.35
N GLY A 30 60.15 5.07 2.32
CA GLY A 30 60.22 6.48 1.93
C GLY A 30 60.87 7.38 2.99
N ALA A 31 61.85 6.85 3.71
CA ALA A 31 62.44 7.50 4.89
C ALA A 31 63.17 8.82 4.59
N ALA A 32 63.61 9.04 3.34
CA ALA A 32 64.27 10.28 2.92
C ALA A 32 63.30 11.47 2.72
N GLY A 33 61.99 11.31 2.98
CA GLY A 33 60.99 12.37 2.94
C GLY A 33 60.86 13.15 4.26
N ASN A 34 60.04 14.21 4.26
CA ASN A 34 59.84 15.06 5.46
C ASN A 34 59.29 14.26 6.67
N LEU A 35 58.20 13.52 6.48
CA LEU A 35 57.62 12.67 7.53
C LEU A 35 58.56 11.51 7.88
N GLY A 36 59.13 10.86 6.85
CA GLY A 36 60.08 9.76 7.02
C GLY A 36 61.24 10.12 7.95
N GLY A 37 61.93 11.24 7.70
CA GLY A 37 63.03 11.70 8.54
C GLY A 37 62.63 11.96 9.99
N HIS A 38 61.45 12.54 10.22
CA HIS A 38 60.94 12.75 11.59
C HIS A 38 60.61 11.43 12.30
N ILE A 39 60.00 10.47 11.59
CA ILE A 39 59.70 9.14 12.15
C ILE A 39 61.01 8.44 12.55
N VAL A 40 62.00 8.39 11.65
CA VAL A 40 63.30 7.75 11.94
C VAL A 40 63.99 8.45 13.12
N ALA A 41 63.96 9.79 13.20
CA ALA A 41 64.54 10.56 14.32
C ALA A 41 63.93 10.19 15.67
N HIS A 42 62.61 10.11 15.74
CA HIS A 42 61.93 9.73 16.98
C HIS A 42 62.15 8.25 17.31
N TYR A 43 62.23 7.37 16.31
CA TYR A 43 62.48 5.94 16.52
C TYR A 43 63.90 5.68 17.05
N LEU A 44 64.92 6.36 16.50
CA LEU A 44 66.28 6.29 17.03
C LEU A 44 66.37 6.85 18.45
N ALA A 45 65.69 7.97 18.73
CA ALA A 45 65.63 8.55 20.08
C ALA A 45 64.99 7.59 21.11
N GLU A 46 64.04 6.76 20.68
CA GLU A 46 63.31 5.81 21.52
C GLU A 46 63.91 4.40 21.56
N GLY A 47 65.11 4.19 21.01
CA GLY A 47 65.85 2.93 21.17
C GLY A 47 65.69 1.90 20.05
N ALA A 48 64.99 2.21 18.95
CA ALA A 48 64.83 1.29 17.81
C ALA A 48 66.10 1.20 16.95
N THR A 49 66.30 0.07 16.28
CA THR A 49 67.19 -0.02 15.10
C THR A 49 66.35 0.20 13.86
N VAL A 50 66.72 1.14 13.00
CA VAL A 50 65.90 1.54 11.86
C VAL A 50 66.56 1.23 10.53
N VAL A 51 65.78 0.67 9.60
CA VAL A 51 66.14 0.51 8.19
C VAL A 51 65.35 1.51 7.36
N MET A 52 66.06 2.46 6.77
CA MET A 52 65.51 3.46 5.85
C MET A 52 65.40 2.86 4.45
N THR A 53 64.23 2.90 3.84
CA THR A 53 64.07 2.48 2.43
C THR A 53 63.82 3.64 1.48
N GLY A 54 64.28 3.51 0.25
CA GLY A 54 64.02 4.44 -0.83
C GLY A 54 64.48 3.91 -2.20
N ARG A 55 63.87 4.44 -3.27
CA ARG A 55 64.16 4.02 -4.66
C ARG A 55 65.57 4.39 -5.11
N THR A 56 66.12 5.49 -4.58
CA THR A 56 67.44 6.00 -4.98
C THR A 56 68.42 5.75 -3.83
N PRO A 57 69.37 4.81 -3.96
CA PRO A 57 70.33 4.48 -2.91
C PRO A 57 71.10 5.70 -2.42
N ASP A 58 71.67 6.50 -3.34
CA ASP A 58 72.48 7.68 -3.01
C ASP A 58 71.70 8.71 -2.17
N ARG A 59 70.45 8.98 -2.54
CA ARG A 59 69.57 9.89 -1.79
C ARG A 59 69.25 9.35 -0.40
N THR A 60 69.04 8.05 -0.29
CA THR A 60 68.66 7.40 0.97
C THR A 60 69.85 7.34 1.92
N GLN A 61 71.04 7.02 1.39
CA GLN A 61 72.29 7.03 2.15
C GLN A 61 72.65 8.43 2.63
N ALA A 62 72.56 9.45 1.75
CA ALA A 62 72.80 10.83 2.14
C ALA A 62 71.84 11.31 3.25
N ALA A 63 70.56 10.88 3.20
CA ALA A 63 69.61 11.16 4.26
C ALA A 63 69.97 10.44 5.57
N ALA A 64 70.42 9.19 5.52
CA ALA A 64 70.86 8.43 6.70
C ALA A 64 72.10 9.06 7.36
N ASP A 65 73.10 9.47 6.58
CA ASP A 65 74.31 10.12 7.08
C ASP A 65 74.00 11.46 7.77
N ALA A 66 73.13 12.27 7.14
CA ALA A 66 72.66 13.53 7.73
C ALA A 66 71.92 13.28 9.05
N MET A 67 71.21 12.16 9.15
CA MET A 67 70.39 11.81 10.29
C MET A 67 71.21 11.28 11.47
N ILE A 68 72.26 10.47 11.21
CA ILE A 68 73.27 10.08 12.21
C ILE A 68 73.92 11.34 12.79
N LYS A 69 74.32 12.28 11.91
CA LYS A 69 74.94 13.54 12.33
C LYS A 69 74.00 14.39 13.19
N ALA A 70 72.71 14.45 12.86
CA ALA A 70 71.73 15.26 13.57
C ALA A 70 71.31 14.68 14.93
N THR A 71 71.26 13.35 15.04
CA THR A 71 70.73 12.67 16.24
C THR A 71 71.82 12.14 17.19
N GLY A 72 73.05 11.96 16.71
CA GLY A 72 74.13 11.33 17.46
C GLY A 72 73.92 9.83 17.70
N ALA A 73 73.00 9.19 16.96
CA ALA A 73 72.73 7.76 17.07
C ALA A 73 73.93 6.92 16.57
N ASP A 74 74.13 5.75 17.18
CA ASP A 74 75.14 4.78 16.74
C ASP A 74 74.88 4.37 15.27
N PRO A 75 75.86 4.49 14.35
CA PRO A 75 75.73 4.04 12.97
C PRO A 75 75.26 2.57 12.83
N ALA A 76 75.52 1.70 13.82
CA ALA A 76 75.03 0.32 13.81
C ALA A 76 73.49 0.22 13.93
N ARG A 77 72.83 1.25 14.45
CA ARG A 77 71.37 1.32 14.63
C ARG A 77 70.61 1.94 13.45
N LEU A 78 71.31 2.38 12.40
CA LEU A 78 70.70 2.91 11.19
C LEU A 78 71.27 2.23 9.95
N ALA A 79 70.42 1.62 9.13
CA ALA A 79 70.79 1.05 7.84
C ALA A 79 69.90 1.61 6.73
N THR A 80 70.34 1.45 5.48
CA THR A 80 69.52 1.77 4.30
C THR A 80 69.38 0.55 3.41
N VAL A 81 68.28 0.45 2.68
CA VAL A 81 68.09 -0.57 1.62
C VAL A 81 67.37 0.03 0.42
N ALA A 82 67.79 -0.36 -0.78
CA ALA A 82 67.15 0.04 -2.02
C ALA A 82 65.82 -0.70 -2.18
N LEU A 83 64.72 0.02 -2.37
CA LEU A 83 63.40 -0.58 -2.51
C LEU A 83 62.55 0.25 -3.47
N ASP A 84 62.14 -0.36 -4.57
CA ASP A 84 61.06 0.12 -5.43
C ASP A 84 59.80 -0.71 -5.23
N GLY A 85 58.71 -0.08 -4.79
CA GLY A 85 57.47 -0.77 -4.50
C GLY A 85 56.67 -1.21 -5.73
N GLY A 86 56.98 -0.63 -6.89
CA GLY A 86 56.42 -1.06 -8.18
C GLY A 86 57.11 -2.29 -8.77
N ASP A 87 58.23 -2.72 -8.18
CA ASP A 87 58.99 -3.92 -8.57
C ASP A 87 59.03 -4.91 -7.41
N ILE A 88 58.21 -5.96 -7.49
CA ILE A 88 58.10 -6.96 -6.42
C ILE A 88 59.43 -7.68 -6.16
N ASP A 89 60.30 -7.85 -7.15
CA ASP A 89 61.59 -8.51 -6.97
C ASP A 89 62.57 -7.60 -6.21
N SER A 90 62.51 -6.27 -6.45
CA SER A 90 63.19 -5.28 -5.61
C SER A 90 62.72 -5.36 -4.15
N VAL A 91 61.42 -5.50 -3.90
CA VAL A 91 60.87 -5.62 -2.54
C VAL A 91 61.33 -6.92 -1.85
N ARG A 92 61.28 -8.06 -2.55
CA ARG A 92 61.76 -9.36 -2.04
C ARG A 92 63.23 -9.30 -1.68
N ALA A 93 64.07 -8.75 -2.57
CA ALA A 93 65.50 -8.56 -2.32
C ALA A 93 65.76 -7.66 -1.10
N ALA A 94 65.03 -6.55 -0.99
CA ALA A 94 65.17 -5.63 0.11
C ALA A 94 64.79 -6.26 1.46
N MET A 95 63.65 -6.95 1.54
CA MET A 95 63.22 -7.62 2.79
C MET A 95 64.18 -8.76 3.16
N ALA A 96 64.68 -9.53 2.19
CA ALA A 96 65.69 -10.56 2.43
C ALA A 96 66.99 -9.95 3.01
N GLU A 97 67.43 -8.79 2.52
CA GLU A 97 68.59 -8.07 3.07
C GLU A 97 68.35 -7.62 4.51
N VAL A 98 67.16 -7.08 4.82
CA VAL A 98 66.79 -6.69 6.19
C VAL A 98 66.81 -7.89 7.13
N VAL A 99 66.20 -9.00 6.74
CA VAL A 99 66.13 -10.22 7.55
C VAL A 99 67.51 -10.86 7.71
N ALA A 100 68.33 -10.91 6.66
CA ALA A 100 69.70 -11.41 6.74
C ALA A 100 70.55 -10.60 7.74
N LYS A 101 70.32 -9.28 7.82
CA LYS A 101 71.09 -8.37 8.68
C LYS A 101 70.59 -8.30 10.12
N PHE A 102 69.27 -8.34 10.34
CA PHE A 102 68.65 -8.06 11.64
C PHE A 102 67.75 -9.17 12.19
N GLY A 103 67.52 -10.23 11.41
CA GLY A 103 66.81 -11.46 11.79
C GLY A 103 65.28 -11.39 11.78
N ARG A 104 64.69 -10.20 11.94
CA ARG A 104 63.22 -9.99 11.98
C ARG A 104 62.85 -8.54 11.68
N ILE A 105 61.54 -8.28 11.54
CA ILE A 105 60.96 -6.93 11.43
C ILE A 105 59.91 -6.77 12.53
N ASP A 106 60.19 -5.99 13.57
CA ASP A 106 59.21 -5.78 14.64
C ASP A 106 58.16 -4.71 14.28
N ILE A 107 58.59 -3.68 13.52
CA ILE A 107 57.75 -2.54 13.14
C ILE A 107 57.92 -2.26 11.65
N LEU A 108 56.82 -2.26 10.89
CA LEU A 108 56.80 -1.83 9.50
C LEU A 108 56.02 -0.53 9.37
N VAL A 109 56.67 0.54 8.91
CA VAL A 109 56.02 1.82 8.62
C VAL A 109 55.94 2.03 7.12
N ASN A 110 54.76 1.79 6.56
CA ASN A 110 54.44 2.03 5.15
C ASN A 110 54.14 3.53 4.93
N ASN A 111 55.20 4.33 4.86
CA ASN A 111 55.16 5.78 4.62
C ASN A 111 55.47 6.16 3.16
N ALA A 112 56.04 5.25 2.37
CA ALA A 112 56.29 5.50 0.95
C ALA A 112 55.01 5.90 0.21
N GLY A 113 55.16 6.86 -0.70
CA GLY A 113 54.08 7.41 -1.50
C GLY A 113 54.60 8.56 -2.35
N SER A 114 54.17 8.61 -3.60
CA SER A 114 54.44 9.74 -4.49
C SER A 114 53.33 10.80 -4.41
N ALA A 115 53.50 11.88 -5.19
CA ALA A 115 52.47 12.91 -5.30
C ALA A 115 51.41 12.56 -6.36
N GLY A 116 51.75 11.69 -7.32
CA GLY A 116 50.95 11.45 -8.52
C GLY A 116 50.86 12.68 -9.44
N PRO A 117 50.32 12.51 -10.66
CA PRO A 117 50.02 13.62 -11.54
C PRO A 117 49.02 14.59 -10.89
N LYS A 118 49.29 15.90 -10.99
CA LYS A 118 48.45 16.98 -10.44
C LYS A 118 47.52 17.53 -11.52
N GLN A 119 46.71 16.66 -12.09
CA GLN A 119 45.78 16.97 -13.18
C GLN A 119 44.33 16.74 -12.73
N PRO A 120 43.38 17.57 -13.20
CA PRO A 120 41.96 17.24 -13.08
C PRO A 120 41.66 15.94 -13.85
N ILE A 121 40.57 15.27 -13.50
CA ILE A 121 40.19 13.97 -14.07
C ILE A 121 40.20 14.01 -15.61
N GLU A 122 39.70 15.10 -16.21
CA GLU A 122 39.65 15.28 -17.67
C GLU A 122 41.02 15.28 -18.37
N ASN A 123 42.12 15.48 -17.62
CA ASN A 123 43.48 15.57 -18.16
C ASN A 123 44.48 14.60 -17.50
N LEU A 124 44.00 13.54 -16.85
CA LEU A 124 44.88 12.52 -16.28
C LEU A 124 45.74 11.84 -17.36
N PRO A 125 47.08 11.77 -17.22
CA PRO A 125 47.93 11.03 -18.14
C PRO A 125 47.86 9.52 -17.85
N LEU A 126 47.32 8.77 -18.80
CA LEU A 126 47.19 7.31 -18.73
C LEU A 126 48.34 6.59 -19.45
N SER A 127 48.95 7.23 -20.46
CA SER A 127 50.11 6.70 -21.20
C SER A 127 51.37 7.56 -21.04
N ALA A 128 52.53 6.96 -21.31
CA ALA A 128 53.81 7.66 -21.31
C ALA A 128 53.85 8.82 -22.33
N ASP A 129 53.19 8.66 -23.48
CA ASP A 129 53.13 9.70 -24.52
C ASP A 129 52.29 10.90 -24.08
N GLU A 130 51.18 10.67 -23.37
CA GLU A 130 50.37 11.74 -22.78
C GLU A 130 51.17 12.51 -21.72
N LEU A 131 51.90 11.80 -20.84
CA LEU A 131 52.77 12.41 -19.85
C LEU A 131 53.89 13.25 -20.50
N ALA A 132 54.58 12.71 -21.50
CA ALA A 132 55.63 13.41 -22.21
C ALA A 132 55.10 14.67 -22.93
N THR A 133 53.85 14.63 -23.41
CA THR A 133 53.17 15.78 -24.01
C THR A 133 52.90 16.87 -22.97
N GLN A 134 52.41 16.50 -21.78
CA GLN A 134 52.17 17.44 -20.69
C GLN A 134 53.48 18.08 -20.17
N GLN A 135 54.57 17.31 -20.12
CA GLN A 135 55.90 17.82 -19.73
C GLN A 135 56.43 18.87 -20.73
N LYS A 136 56.23 18.64 -22.04
CA LYS A 136 56.55 19.64 -23.07
C LYS A 136 55.73 20.93 -22.94
N GLN A 137 54.54 20.84 -22.33
CA GLN A 137 53.68 21.99 -22.02
C GLN A 137 54.02 22.67 -20.68
N GLY A 138 55.11 22.25 -20.01
CA GLY A 138 55.59 22.85 -18.78
C GLY A 138 55.05 22.21 -17.49
N SER A 139 54.34 21.07 -17.58
CA SER A 139 53.94 20.33 -16.37
C SER A 139 55.16 19.75 -15.66
N THR A 140 55.12 19.78 -14.32
CA THR A 140 56.12 19.12 -13.45
C THR A 140 55.78 17.66 -13.16
N ASP A 141 54.71 17.13 -13.73
CA ASP A 141 54.28 15.74 -13.50
C ASP A 141 55.31 14.77 -14.08
N SER A 142 55.58 13.70 -13.33
CA SER A 142 56.60 12.69 -13.66
C SER A 142 56.06 11.26 -13.61
N GLU A 143 54.76 11.10 -13.49
CA GLU A 143 54.09 9.82 -13.25
C GLU A 143 52.82 9.75 -14.09
N THR A 144 52.56 8.60 -14.70
CA THR A 144 51.25 8.25 -15.21
C THR A 144 50.32 7.84 -14.04
N VAL A 145 49.03 7.64 -14.31
CA VAL A 145 48.12 7.03 -13.32
C VAL A 145 48.59 5.64 -12.89
N GLY A 146 49.10 4.82 -13.82
CA GLY A 146 49.62 3.49 -13.52
C GLY A 146 50.86 3.52 -12.61
N ASP A 147 51.75 4.49 -12.82
CA ASP A 147 52.91 4.72 -11.96
C ASP A 147 52.49 5.17 -10.57
N ALA A 148 51.53 6.10 -10.47
CA ALA A 148 51.03 6.61 -9.20
C ALA A 148 50.36 5.51 -8.36
N LEU A 149 49.61 4.61 -8.99
CA LEU A 149 49.02 3.44 -8.33
C LEU A 149 50.10 2.55 -7.71
N ARG A 150 51.15 2.21 -8.45
CA ARG A 150 52.27 1.38 -7.96
C ARG A 150 53.08 2.09 -6.86
N ASN A 151 53.37 3.38 -7.05
CA ASN A 151 54.17 4.18 -6.12
C ASN A 151 53.44 4.57 -4.83
N ILE A 152 52.12 4.47 -4.79
CA ILE A 152 51.31 4.82 -3.60
C ILE A 152 50.69 3.57 -2.98
N PHE A 153 49.93 2.80 -3.75
CA PHE A 153 49.19 1.64 -3.27
C PHE A 153 50.03 0.35 -3.37
N GLY A 154 50.62 0.09 -4.54
CA GLY A 154 51.40 -1.12 -4.80
C GLY A 154 52.56 -1.30 -3.81
N VAL A 155 53.30 -0.22 -3.49
CA VAL A 155 54.38 -0.26 -2.51
C VAL A 155 53.92 -0.74 -1.13
N ALA A 156 52.77 -0.26 -0.62
CA ALA A 156 52.29 -0.66 0.69
C ALA A 156 51.84 -2.12 0.69
N TRP A 157 51.13 -2.55 -0.36
CA TRP A 157 50.74 -3.94 -0.54
C TRP A 157 51.97 -4.86 -0.59
N ASN A 158 52.87 -4.61 -1.54
CA ASN A 158 54.02 -5.46 -1.81
C ASN A 158 54.95 -5.56 -0.60
N VAL A 159 55.27 -4.44 0.05
CA VAL A 159 56.14 -4.46 1.23
C VAL A 159 55.48 -5.21 2.38
N ALA A 160 54.19 -4.98 2.65
CA ALA A 160 53.53 -5.67 3.75
C ALA A 160 53.41 -7.18 3.52
N ARG A 161 53.04 -7.64 2.31
CA ARG A 161 52.88 -9.08 2.05
C ARG A 161 54.20 -9.83 2.12
N VAL A 162 55.29 -9.25 1.64
CA VAL A 162 56.63 -9.85 1.72
C VAL A 162 57.17 -9.79 3.15
N ALA A 163 56.93 -8.70 3.88
CA ALA A 163 57.41 -8.56 5.25
C ALA A 163 56.63 -9.41 6.26
N ALA A 164 55.36 -9.75 5.99
CA ALA A 164 54.45 -10.38 6.95
C ALA A 164 55.01 -11.67 7.58
N GLU A 165 55.71 -12.52 6.80
CA GLU A 165 56.32 -13.76 7.29
C GLU A 165 57.50 -13.53 8.25
N HIS A 166 58.04 -12.31 8.27
CA HIS A 166 59.20 -11.92 9.06
C HIS A 166 58.84 -11.00 10.23
N ILE A 167 57.54 -10.72 10.43
CA ILE A 167 57.03 -9.94 11.55
C ILE A 167 56.57 -10.91 12.65
N PRO A 168 57.15 -10.85 13.87
CA PRO A 168 56.77 -11.74 14.95
C PRO A 168 55.40 -11.38 15.55
N GLU A 169 54.84 -12.30 16.34
CA GLU A 169 53.70 -12.01 17.20
C GLU A 169 53.97 -10.77 18.08
N GLY A 170 53.01 -9.86 18.18
CA GLY A 170 53.15 -8.57 18.84
C GLY A 170 53.72 -7.46 17.95
N GLY A 171 54.17 -7.79 16.73
CA GLY A 171 54.63 -6.83 15.73
C GLY A 171 53.56 -5.83 15.28
N SER A 172 54.00 -4.74 14.64
CA SER A 172 53.13 -3.62 14.26
C SER A 172 53.39 -3.14 12.82
N ILE A 173 52.34 -3.15 12.00
CA ILE A 173 52.30 -2.51 10.68
C ILE A 173 51.54 -1.20 10.81
N ILE A 174 52.19 -0.11 10.40
CA ILE A 174 51.67 1.25 10.41
C ILE A 174 51.59 1.74 8.98
N ASN A 175 50.38 1.76 8.43
CA ASN A 175 50.12 2.28 7.10
C ASN A 175 49.86 3.79 7.20
N VAL A 176 50.61 4.60 6.45
CA VAL A 176 50.45 6.06 6.46
C VAL A 176 49.66 6.50 5.23
N SER A 177 48.40 6.86 5.46
CA SER A 177 47.50 7.39 4.45
C SER A 177 47.54 8.93 4.43
N THR A 178 46.40 9.57 4.22
CA THR A 178 46.20 11.02 4.25
C THR A 178 44.71 11.32 4.44
N ILE A 179 44.36 12.35 5.20
CA ILE A 179 42.95 12.75 5.36
C ILE A 179 42.31 13.13 4.01
N PHE A 180 43.13 13.58 3.04
CA PHE A 180 42.66 13.91 1.69
C PHE A 180 42.08 12.72 0.92
N SER A 181 42.32 11.49 1.37
CA SER A 181 41.67 10.29 0.82
C SER A 181 40.17 10.17 1.14
N ARG A 182 39.65 11.07 1.99
CA ARG A 182 38.24 11.16 2.41
C ARG A 182 37.66 12.57 2.25
N THR A 183 38.37 13.49 1.62
CA THR A 183 37.90 14.87 1.35
C THR A 183 37.97 15.18 -0.13
N PRO A 184 37.25 16.21 -0.61
CA PRO A 184 37.55 16.80 -1.89
C PRO A 184 39.01 17.28 -1.95
N TYR A 185 39.63 17.15 -3.13
CA TYR A 185 41.02 17.51 -3.37
C TYR A 185 41.27 17.71 -4.87
N TYR A 186 40.75 18.82 -5.40
CA TYR A 186 40.77 19.20 -6.82
C TYR A 186 42.13 18.93 -7.50
N ALA A 187 42.08 18.32 -8.69
CA ALA A 187 43.22 17.94 -9.55
C ALA A 187 44.16 16.88 -8.96
N ARG A 188 43.70 16.10 -7.96
CA ARG A 188 44.54 15.11 -7.26
C ARG A 188 43.94 13.71 -7.21
N ALA A 189 43.05 13.36 -8.14
CA ALA A 189 42.45 12.02 -8.24
C ALA A 189 43.51 10.90 -8.20
N ALA A 190 44.59 11.03 -8.98
CA ALA A 190 45.68 10.05 -9.05
C ALA A 190 46.49 9.89 -7.75
N TYR A 191 46.30 10.78 -6.77
CA TYR A 191 46.90 10.66 -5.44
C TYR A 191 45.92 10.05 -4.42
N VAL A 192 44.70 10.56 -4.38
CA VAL A 192 43.74 10.23 -3.33
C VAL A 192 43.01 8.90 -3.56
N VAL A 193 42.80 8.51 -4.83
CA VAL A 193 42.16 7.22 -5.17
C VAL A 193 43.04 6.03 -4.75
N PRO A 194 44.37 6.00 -5.05
CA PRO A 194 45.25 4.95 -4.53
C PRO A 194 45.35 4.95 -2.99
N LYS A 195 45.33 6.13 -2.33
CA LYS A 195 45.29 6.21 -0.86
C LYS A 195 43.97 5.70 -0.29
N ALA A 196 42.84 5.92 -0.95
CA ALA A 196 41.56 5.35 -0.55
C ALA A 196 41.54 3.82 -0.71
N ALA A 197 42.13 3.28 -1.78
CA ALA A 197 42.36 1.84 -1.93
C ALA A 197 43.22 1.28 -0.79
N MET A 198 44.31 1.97 -0.44
CA MET A 198 45.18 1.62 0.71
C MET A 198 44.40 1.60 2.03
N ASN A 199 43.44 2.49 2.24
CA ASN A 199 42.67 2.52 3.48
C ASN A 199 41.89 1.21 3.70
N ALA A 200 41.14 0.79 2.68
CA ALA A 200 40.38 -0.46 2.73
C ALA A 200 41.32 -1.67 2.78
N TRP A 201 42.37 -1.69 1.96
CA TRP A 201 43.39 -2.75 2.00
C TRP A 201 44.04 -2.89 3.38
N SER A 202 44.35 -1.79 4.07
CA SER A 202 44.91 -1.82 5.43
C SER A 202 43.93 -2.43 6.43
N ARG A 203 42.63 -2.20 6.23
CA ARG A 203 41.58 -2.83 7.04
C ARG A 203 41.53 -4.33 6.79
N GLU A 204 41.51 -4.75 5.54
CA GLU A 204 41.49 -6.18 5.18
C GLU A 204 42.76 -6.91 5.66
N LEU A 205 43.94 -6.28 5.53
CA LEU A 205 45.19 -6.81 6.07
C LEU A 205 45.14 -6.97 7.59
N SER A 206 44.44 -6.08 8.30
CA SER A 206 44.24 -6.19 9.76
C SER A 206 43.38 -7.39 10.16
N LEU A 207 42.43 -7.79 9.30
CA LEU A 207 41.58 -8.95 9.52
C LEU A 207 42.36 -10.25 9.28
N GLU A 208 43.29 -10.24 8.32
CA GLU A 208 44.12 -11.38 7.97
C GLU A 208 45.29 -11.60 8.96
N LEU A 209 46.00 -10.54 9.32
CA LEU A 209 47.20 -10.61 10.16
C LEU A 209 46.90 -10.48 11.67
N GLY A 210 45.77 -9.89 12.04
CA GLY A 210 45.33 -9.76 13.43
C GLY A 210 45.30 -11.10 14.18
N PRO A 211 44.71 -12.18 13.62
CA PRO A 211 44.76 -13.52 14.21
C PRO A 211 46.17 -14.11 14.35
N LYS A 212 47.14 -13.66 13.54
CA LYS A 212 48.56 -14.02 13.67
C LYS A 212 49.28 -13.20 14.76
N GLY A 213 48.55 -12.34 15.49
CA GLY A 213 49.07 -11.45 16.51
C GLY A 213 49.87 -10.26 15.97
N ILE A 214 49.78 -9.98 14.67
CA ILE A 214 50.41 -8.83 14.03
C ILE A 214 49.37 -7.72 13.88
N ARG A 215 49.63 -6.57 14.48
CA ARG A 215 48.69 -5.44 14.47
C ARG A 215 48.86 -4.64 13.20
N VAL A 216 47.77 -4.21 12.58
CA VAL A 216 47.78 -3.34 11.41
C VAL A 216 46.93 -2.12 11.69
N ASN A 217 47.53 -0.94 11.72
CA ASN A 217 46.85 0.32 12.03
C ASN A 217 47.12 1.37 10.96
N LEU A 218 46.19 2.33 10.84
CA LEU A 218 46.18 3.30 9.74
C LEU A 218 46.28 4.72 10.29
N VAL A 219 47.31 5.45 9.89
CA VAL A 219 47.50 6.86 10.26
C VAL A 219 46.96 7.74 9.14
N TYR A 220 46.16 8.74 9.49
CA TYR A 220 45.66 9.77 8.59
C TYR A 220 46.26 11.13 8.97
N PRO A 221 47.41 11.49 8.39
CA PRO A 221 47.95 12.83 8.48
C PRO A 221 46.95 13.85 7.88
N GLY A 222 46.70 14.93 8.61
CA GLY A 222 46.10 16.15 8.07
C GLY A 222 47.01 16.84 7.04
N PRO A 223 46.65 18.04 6.56
CA PRO A 223 47.63 18.89 5.88
C PRO A 223 48.79 19.13 6.85
N ILE A 224 50.03 18.77 6.50
CA ILE A 224 51.17 18.86 7.42
C ILE A 224 51.89 20.19 7.26
N GLU A 225 52.09 20.89 8.39
CA GLU A 225 52.73 22.20 8.45
C GLU A 225 54.08 22.18 7.74
N SER A 226 54.18 23.00 6.70
CA SER A 226 55.38 23.22 5.91
C SER A 226 55.20 24.44 5.01
N GLU A 227 56.28 25.09 4.61
CA GLU A 227 56.23 26.14 3.58
C GLU A 227 55.67 25.57 2.25
N ARG A 228 55.99 24.31 1.95
CA ARG A 228 55.53 23.60 0.77
C ARG A 228 54.01 23.41 0.72
N ILE A 229 53.34 23.03 1.82
CA ILE A 229 51.88 22.78 1.78
C ILE A 229 51.10 24.07 1.51
N ARG A 230 51.58 25.21 2.03
CA ARG A 230 50.96 26.53 1.78
C ARG A 230 51.06 26.91 0.30
N ASN A 231 52.23 26.68 -0.31
CA ASN A 231 52.42 26.89 -1.75
C ASN A 231 51.58 25.93 -2.60
N VAL A 232 51.41 24.67 -2.17
CA VAL A 232 50.55 23.70 -2.85
C VAL A 232 49.09 24.14 -2.80
N PHE A 233 48.59 24.64 -1.68
CA PHE A 233 47.23 25.15 -1.56
C PHE A 233 47.02 26.41 -2.41
N ALA A 234 47.96 27.35 -2.40
CA ALA A 234 47.89 28.52 -3.29
C ALA A 234 47.90 28.14 -4.78
N ALA A 235 48.72 27.16 -5.18
CA ALA A 235 48.71 26.65 -6.56
C ALA A 235 47.37 25.96 -6.91
N MET A 236 46.73 25.31 -5.93
CA MET A 236 45.43 24.68 -6.11
C MET A 236 44.30 25.70 -6.23
N ASP A 237 44.30 26.75 -5.40
CA ASP A 237 43.37 27.88 -5.52
C ASP A 237 43.50 28.51 -6.92
N SER A 238 44.73 28.74 -7.37
CA SER A 238 45.00 29.25 -8.72
C SER A 238 44.51 28.32 -9.83
N ALA A 239 44.60 26.99 -9.65
CA ALA A 239 44.13 26.03 -10.65
C ALA A 239 42.60 26.00 -10.75
N ARG A 240 41.90 26.21 -9.62
CA ARG A 240 40.43 26.30 -9.56
C ARG A 240 39.89 27.63 -10.06
N GLY A 241 40.69 28.70 -9.95
CA GLY A 241 40.24 30.08 -10.17
C GLY A 241 39.70 30.77 -8.92
N ASP A 242 39.96 30.21 -7.73
CA ASP A 242 39.52 30.74 -6.44
C ASP A 242 40.50 31.81 -5.89
N GLU A 243 40.04 32.61 -4.93
CA GLU A 243 40.92 33.52 -4.18
C GLU A 243 41.97 32.72 -3.37
N ALA A 244 43.20 33.24 -3.33
CA ALA A 244 44.29 32.61 -2.60
C ALA A 244 43.96 32.47 -1.10
N GLY A 245 44.05 31.24 -0.58
CA GLY A 245 43.71 30.90 0.79
C GLY A 245 42.38 30.14 0.93
N THR A 246 41.58 30.04 -0.13
CA THR A 246 40.30 29.32 -0.12
C THR A 246 40.47 27.85 0.31
N THR A 247 41.42 27.14 -0.29
CA THR A 247 41.74 25.74 0.06
C THR A 247 42.16 25.60 1.52
N ALA A 248 42.97 26.53 2.03
CA ALA A 248 43.42 26.50 3.42
C ALA A 248 42.24 26.69 4.38
N THR A 249 41.39 27.68 4.11
CA THR A 249 40.17 27.96 4.89
C THR A 249 39.21 26.77 4.88
N GLN A 250 38.99 26.13 3.73
CA GLN A 250 38.16 24.91 3.63
C GLN A 250 38.60 23.84 4.63
N PHE A 251 39.90 23.56 4.73
CA PHE A 251 40.39 22.56 5.68
C PHE A 251 40.39 23.06 7.13
N PHE A 252 40.64 24.36 7.37
CA PHE A 252 40.55 24.95 8.71
C PHE A 252 39.14 24.92 9.27
N ASP A 253 38.12 25.16 8.43
CA ASP A 253 36.71 25.12 8.83
C ASP A 253 36.25 23.70 9.18
N MET A 254 36.88 22.68 8.60
CA MET A 254 36.65 21.29 8.99
C MET A 254 37.28 20.95 10.34
N MET A 255 38.39 21.60 10.73
CA MET A 255 39.08 21.34 12.00
C MET A 255 38.23 21.81 13.17
N SER A 256 38.17 21.03 14.25
CA SER A 256 37.52 21.44 15.50
C SER A 256 38.51 22.04 16.49
N LEU A 257 39.77 21.59 16.50
CA LEU A 257 40.79 22.03 17.45
C LEU A 257 41.59 23.24 16.93
N GLU A 258 41.77 24.25 17.77
CA GLU A 258 42.77 25.31 17.58
C GLU A 258 44.00 25.01 18.43
N ARG A 259 45.20 25.35 17.94
CA ARG A 259 46.46 25.05 18.61
C ARG A 259 47.47 26.16 18.39
N ALA A 260 48.31 26.41 19.39
CA ALA A 260 49.51 27.22 19.25
C ALA A 260 50.68 26.31 18.83
N THR A 261 51.32 26.59 17.69
CA THR A 261 52.46 25.85 17.15
C THR A 261 53.53 26.83 16.65
N GLY A 262 54.81 26.41 16.64
CA GLY A 262 55.91 27.23 16.10
C GLY A 262 56.14 28.58 16.79
N GLY A 263 55.68 28.74 18.04
CA GLY A 263 55.76 30.01 18.78
C GLY A 263 54.65 31.03 18.44
N ASN A 264 53.71 30.69 17.56
CA ASN A 264 52.57 31.54 17.19
C ASN A 264 51.43 31.48 18.23
N ALA A 265 50.55 32.48 18.21
CA ALA A 265 49.32 32.48 19.02
C ALA A 265 48.37 31.33 18.63
N LYS A 266 47.44 30.99 19.53
CA LYS A 266 46.43 29.94 19.29
C LYS A 266 45.55 30.30 18.08
N ALA A 267 45.52 29.43 17.07
CA ALA A 267 44.71 29.58 15.86
C ALA A 267 44.35 28.22 15.25
N LYS A 268 43.54 28.23 14.16
CA LYS A 268 43.48 27.10 13.24
C LYS A 268 44.80 27.03 12.49
N THR A 269 45.52 25.92 12.67
CA THR A 269 46.85 25.69 12.10
C THR A 269 46.98 24.22 11.73
N PHE A 270 47.99 23.88 10.94
CA PHE A 270 48.22 22.50 10.52
C PHE A 270 48.92 21.65 11.60
N PRO A 271 48.65 20.33 11.66
CA PRO A 271 49.46 19.38 12.42
C PRO A 271 50.93 19.39 11.99
N THR A 272 51.83 19.05 12.91
CA THR A 272 53.28 19.06 12.67
C THR A 272 53.81 17.66 12.29
N PRO A 273 54.97 17.56 11.62
CA PRO A 273 55.63 16.28 11.41
C PRO A 273 55.90 15.50 12.71
N THR A 274 56.16 16.21 13.82
CA THR A 274 56.34 15.62 15.15
C THR A 274 55.08 14.93 15.67
N ASP A 275 53.90 15.48 15.41
CA ASP A 275 52.64 14.83 15.81
C ASP A 275 52.51 13.46 15.13
N ILE A 276 52.85 13.37 13.83
CA ILE A 276 52.87 12.09 13.10
C ILE A 276 53.92 11.13 13.66
N ALA A 277 55.15 11.60 13.87
CA ALA A 277 56.24 10.77 14.36
C ALA A 277 55.96 10.19 15.76
N THR A 278 55.41 11.00 16.66
CA THR A 278 55.04 10.54 18.01
C THR A 278 53.87 9.55 18.00
N THR A 279 52.89 9.73 17.11
CA THR A 279 51.87 8.69 16.84
C THR A 279 52.51 7.41 16.33
N CYS A 280 53.44 7.47 15.37
CA CYS A 280 54.14 6.28 14.89
C CYS A 280 54.93 5.59 16.01
N VAL A 281 55.63 6.33 16.88
CA VAL A 281 56.31 5.74 18.05
C VAL A 281 55.32 5.00 18.94
N PHE A 282 54.18 5.62 19.27
CA PHE A 282 53.14 4.96 20.06
C PHE A 282 52.65 3.66 19.39
N LEU A 283 52.35 3.72 18.09
CA LEU A 283 51.87 2.57 17.33
C LEU A 283 52.93 1.48 17.14
N GLY A 284 54.22 1.85 17.09
CA GLY A 284 55.33 0.92 17.00
C GLY A 284 55.66 0.25 18.34
N SER A 285 55.35 0.93 19.45
CA SER A 285 55.58 0.42 20.80
C SER A 285 54.54 -0.62 21.23
N ASP A 286 54.84 -1.32 22.31
CA ASP A 286 53.92 -2.27 22.92
C ASP A 286 52.77 -1.58 23.69
N GLU A 287 52.84 -0.26 23.92
CA GLU A 287 51.75 0.52 24.53
C GLU A 287 50.46 0.48 23.72
N SER A 288 50.57 0.29 22.40
CA SER A 288 49.45 0.20 21.48
C SER A 288 49.05 -1.24 21.17
N ALA A 289 49.51 -2.24 21.95
CA ALA A 289 49.27 -3.67 21.69
C ALA A 289 47.78 -4.04 21.59
N ALA A 290 46.89 -3.21 22.14
CA ALA A 290 45.45 -3.40 22.08
C ALA A 290 44.78 -2.91 20.78
N TYR A 291 45.50 -2.18 19.91
CA TYR A 291 44.91 -1.58 18.70
C TYR A 291 45.22 -2.40 17.45
N ASN A 292 44.16 -2.83 16.76
CA ASN A 292 44.23 -3.45 15.45
C ASN A 292 43.08 -2.94 14.56
N GLY A 293 43.36 -2.70 13.27
CA GLY A 293 42.40 -2.15 12.31
C GLY A 293 41.84 -0.78 12.72
N HIS A 294 42.63 0.02 13.45
CA HIS A 294 42.21 1.29 14.03
C HIS A 294 42.76 2.48 13.25
N ASP A 295 41.95 3.54 13.13
CA ASP A 295 42.29 4.78 12.43
C ASP A 295 42.84 5.82 13.42
N PHE A 296 43.99 6.42 13.10
CA PHE A 296 44.61 7.49 13.88
C PHE A 296 44.62 8.79 13.07
N GLU A 297 43.61 9.64 13.28
CA GLU A 297 43.40 10.88 12.54
C GLU A 297 44.15 12.06 13.19
N VAL A 298 45.39 12.27 12.76
CA VAL A 298 46.23 13.38 13.23
C VAL A 298 45.93 14.63 12.39
N THR A 299 44.75 15.21 12.63
CA THR A 299 44.13 16.22 11.74
C THR A 299 43.69 17.49 12.45
N HIS A 300 43.95 17.64 13.75
CA HIS A 300 43.29 18.66 14.59
C HIS A 300 41.76 18.52 14.61
N GLY A 301 41.27 17.28 14.56
CA GLY A 301 39.85 16.95 14.67
C GLY A 301 39.05 17.45 13.48
N MET A 302 39.54 17.20 12.25
CA MET A 302 38.79 17.47 11.03
C MET A 302 37.52 16.63 10.98
N THR A 303 36.39 17.28 10.74
CA THR A 303 35.07 16.64 10.72
C THR A 303 34.84 15.96 9.36
N VAL A 304 35.36 14.74 9.22
CA VAL A 304 35.26 13.96 7.98
C VAL A 304 34.64 12.60 8.29
N ARG A 305 33.57 12.23 7.59
CA ARG A 305 32.93 10.91 7.77
C ARG A 305 33.86 9.80 7.26
N LYS A 306 33.71 8.58 7.79
CA LYS A 306 34.47 7.42 7.30
C LYS A 306 34.04 7.01 5.89
N GLU A 307 32.73 7.01 5.66
CA GLU A 307 32.08 6.71 4.38
C GLU A 307 30.87 7.65 4.22
N GLU A 308 30.66 8.18 3.02
CA GLU A 308 29.43 8.90 2.66
C GLU A 308 28.42 7.94 2.03
N ARG A 309 27.65 7.26 2.88
CA ARG A 309 26.82 6.12 2.48
C ARG A 309 25.37 6.17 2.96
N ALA A 310 24.53 5.47 2.21
CA ALA A 310 23.18 5.09 2.60
C ALA A 310 22.87 3.66 2.13
N THR A 311 21.86 3.03 2.71
CA THR A 311 21.29 1.76 2.24
C THR A 311 19.93 2.04 1.62
N TYR A 312 19.61 1.44 0.48
CA TYR A 312 18.29 1.62 -0.12
C TYR A 312 17.19 1.04 0.79
N LEU A 313 16.26 1.91 1.19
CA LEU A 313 15.08 1.55 1.99
C LEU A 313 13.79 1.49 1.16
N ALA A 314 13.90 1.64 -0.16
CA ALA A 314 12.78 1.60 -1.08
C ALA A 314 13.14 0.81 -2.34
N ARG A 315 12.14 0.17 -2.95
CA ARG A 315 12.28 -0.43 -4.29
C ARG A 315 12.40 0.67 -5.35
N PRO A 316 13.11 0.43 -6.46
CA PRO A 316 13.25 1.42 -7.52
C PRO A 316 11.95 1.56 -8.32
N THR A 317 11.26 2.69 -8.19
CA THR A 317 10.05 2.99 -8.97
C THR A 317 10.41 3.82 -10.20
N MET A 318 9.99 3.35 -11.38
CA MET A 318 10.38 3.87 -12.70
C MET A 318 9.16 3.87 -13.64
N ARG A 319 9.13 4.81 -14.59
CA ARG A 319 8.08 4.95 -15.61
C ARG A 319 8.66 4.56 -16.96
N SER A 320 7.83 4.02 -17.86
CA SER A 320 8.27 3.60 -19.21
C SER A 320 8.70 4.76 -20.13
N MET A 321 8.47 6.00 -19.70
CA MET A 321 8.81 7.22 -20.43
C MET A 321 9.94 8.03 -19.80
N ASP A 322 10.43 7.65 -18.61
CA ASP A 322 11.44 8.41 -17.86
C ASP A 322 12.70 8.67 -18.71
N GLY A 323 13.06 7.73 -19.58
CA GLY A 323 14.24 7.78 -20.45
C GLY A 323 14.03 8.41 -21.82
N THR A 324 12.84 8.94 -22.16
CA THR A 324 12.57 9.37 -23.54
C THR A 324 13.45 10.56 -23.95
N GLY A 325 14.22 10.41 -25.03
CA GLY A 325 15.17 11.41 -25.50
C GLY A 325 16.54 11.35 -24.80
N LEU A 326 16.75 10.38 -23.92
CA LEU A 326 17.99 10.15 -23.19
C LEU A 326 18.71 8.91 -23.73
N ALA A 327 20.04 8.97 -23.81
CA ALA A 327 20.89 7.81 -24.09
C ALA A 327 21.77 7.45 -22.89
N VAL A 328 21.92 6.15 -22.63
CA VAL A 328 22.74 5.58 -21.54
C VAL A 328 23.86 4.70 -22.10
N LEU A 329 25.11 5.03 -21.79
CA LEU A 329 26.25 4.13 -21.99
C LEU A 329 26.31 3.11 -20.86
N ILE A 330 26.45 1.82 -21.19
CA ILE A 330 26.80 0.76 -20.25
C ILE A 330 28.17 0.22 -20.65
N ALA A 331 29.22 0.60 -19.91
CA ALA A 331 30.56 0.08 -20.11
C ALA A 331 30.72 -1.26 -19.36
N ALA A 332 30.57 -2.36 -20.10
CA ALA A 332 30.63 -3.71 -19.56
C ALA A 332 32.06 -4.13 -19.19
N GLY A 333 32.14 -5.18 -18.37
CA GLY A 333 33.35 -5.98 -18.17
C GLY A 333 33.33 -7.23 -19.04
N ASP A 334 34.08 -8.25 -18.61
CA ASP A 334 34.12 -9.55 -19.30
C ASP A 334 32.80 -10.33 -19.25
N ASN A 335 31.94 -10.11 -18.26
CA ASN A 335 30.60 -10.70 -18.19
C ASN A 335 29.54 -9.77 -18.82
N PHE A 336 29.36 -9.86 -20.14
CA PHE A 336 28.37 -9.01 -20.83
C PHE A 336 26.91 -9.41 -20.57
N GLU A 337 26.62 -10.62 -20.06
CA GLU A 337 25.24 -11.05 -19.80
C GLU A 337 24.61 -10.18 -18.70
N GLU A 338 25.38 -9.89 -17.66
CA GLU A 338 24.98 -9.01 -16.57
C GLU A 338 24.71 -7.58 -17.06
N ALA A 339 25.56 -7.09 -17.96
CA ALA A 339 25.40 -5.80 -18.60
C ALA A 339 24.11 -5.73 -19.44
N LEU A 340 23.78 -6.82 -20.14
CA LEU A 340 22.58 -6.91 -20.95
C LEU A 340 21.30 -6.92 -20.10
N GLU A 341 21.30 -7.57 -18.93
CA GLU A 341 20.16 -7.50 -18.00
C GLU A 341 19.92 -6.07 -17.49
N ILE A 342 20.99 -5.33 -17.19
CA ILE A 342 20.88 -3.91 -16.78
C ILE A 342 20.37 -3.06 -17.95
N ALA A 343 20.86 -3.31 -19.16
CA ALA A 343 20.43 -2.63 -20.39
C ALA A 343 18.93 -2.76 -20.63
N GLN A 344 18.35 -3.95 -20.43
CA GLN A 344 16.92 -4.19 -20.59
C GLN A 344 16.07 -3.29 -19.69
N VAL A 345 16.51 -3.02 -18.45
CA VAL A 345 15.79 -2.13 -17.54
C VAL A 345 15.83 -0.68 -18.03
N GLN A 346 16.96 -0.24 -18.59
CA GLN A 346 17.06 1.12 -19.14
C GLN A 346 16.17 1.29 -20.39
N LEU A 347 16.20 0.31 -21.30
CA LEU A 347 15.33 0.26 -22.48
C LEU A 347 13.85 0.27 -22.08
N ALA A 348 13.48 -0.50 -21.05
CA ALA A 348 12.12 -0.55 -20.53
C ALA A 348 11.63 0.79 -19.95
N CYS A 349 12.56 1.69 -19.58
CA CYS A 349 12.26 3.05 -19.16
C CYS A 349 12.19 4.05 -20.33
N GLY A 350 12.40 3.60 -21.58
CA GLY A 350 12.26 4.40 -22.79
C GLY A 350 13.55 5.03 -23.33
N ALA A 351 14.68 4.85 -22.63
CA ALA A 351 16.00 5.35 -23.02
C ALA A 351 16.60 4.58 -24.20
N GLU A 352 17.46 5.25 -24.97
CA GLU A 352 18.43 4.58 -25.83
C GLU A 352 19.57 4.01 -24.99
N VAL A 353 20.10 2.86 -25.39
CA VAL A 353 21.21 2.21 -24.68
C VAL A 353 22.37 1.96 -25.64
N VAL A 354 23.57 2.32 -25.21
CA VAL A 354 24.83 1.97 -25.83
C VAL A 354 25.52 0.92 -24.96
N LEU A 355 25.48 -0.33 -25.39
CA LEU A 355 26.15 -1.44 -24.71
C LEU A 355 27.60 -1.55 -25.22
N GLY A 356 28.53 -1.06 -24.41
CA GLY A 356 29.96 -1.07 -24.71
C GLY A 356 30.65 -2.32 -24.18
N LEU A 357 31.15 -3.18 -25.06
CA LEU A 357 31.80 -4.45 -24.71
C LEU A 357 33.32 -4.40 -24.96
N PRO A 358 34.16 -4.95 -24.07
CA PRO A 358 35.61 -4.82 -24.21
C PRO A 358 36.19 -5.60 -25.42
N ARG A 359 35.63 -6.77 -25.74
CA ARG A 359 36.14 -7.66 -26.81
C ARG A 359 35.25 -7.57 -28.04
N ALA A 360 35.86 -7.44 -29.22
CA ALA A 360 35.11 -7.41 -30.49
C ALA A 360 34.33 -8.72 -30.76
N ALA A 361 34.83 -9.85 -30.25
CA ALA A 361 34.14 -11.14 -30.35
C ALA A 361 32.78 -11.12 -29.62
N ASP A 362 32.72 -10.46 -28.45
CA ASP A 362 31.51 -10.40 -27.62
C ASP A 362 30.44 -9.51 -28.26
N VAL A 363 30.83 -8.49 -29.05
CA VAL A 363 29.91 -7.65 -29.82
C VAL A 363 29.08 -8.52 -30.78
N ALA A 364 29.73 -9.34 -31.60
CA ALA A 364 29.05 -10.20 -32.56
C ALA A 364 28.14 -11.25 -31.88
N ILE A 365 28.52 -11.72 -30.68
CA ILE A 365 27.71 -12.66 -29.89
C ILE A 365 26.48 -11.93 -29.30
N ALA A 366 26.69 -10.76 -28.72
CA ALA A 366 25.62 -9.96 -28.11
C ALA A 366 24.60 -9.47 -29.14
N GLU A 367 25.04 -9.04 -30.33
CA GLU A 367 24.14 -8.64 -31.43
C GLU A 367 23.20 -9.78 -31.84
N LYS A 368 23.74 -10.98 -32.05
CA LYS A 368 22.92 -12.17 -32.37
C LYS A 368 21.90 -12.49 -31.28
N ARG A 369 22.30 -12.36 -30.01
CA ARG A 369 21.42 -12.64 -28.86
C ARG A 369 20.33 -11.57 -28.71
N CYS A 370 20.68 -10.29 -28.85
CA CYS A 370 19.71 -9.20 -28.78
C CYS A 370 18.68 -9.28 -29.91
N ALA A 371 19.11 -9.64 -31.12
CA ALA A 371 18.21 -9.91 -32.24
C ALA A 371 17.24 -11.07 -31.93
N ALA A 372 17.74 -12.17 -31.34
CA ALA A 372 16.89 -13.30 -30.93
C ALA A 372 15.91 -12.94 -29.79
N MET A 373 16.24 -11.95 -28.96
CA MET A 373 15.40 -11.46 -27.86
C MET A 373 14.43 -10.34 -28.29
N GLY A 374 14.49 -9.88 -29.54
CA GLY A 374 13.67 -8.76 -30.03
C GLY A 374 14.06 -7.40 -29.45
N LEU A 375 15.31 -7.23 -28.99
CA LEU A 375 15.85 -6.01 -28.39
C LEU A 375 16.57 -5.11 -29.41
N SER A 376 16.07 -5.02 -30.64
CA SER A 376 16.73 -4.29 -31.73
C SER A 376 16.48 -2.79 -31.74
N ASP A 377 15.32 -2.34 -31.24
CA ASP A 377 14.94 -0.94 -31.28
C ASP A 377 15.58 -0.20 -30.08
N LYS A 378 16.34 0.87 -30.38
CA LYS A 378 17.04 1.74 -29.40
C LYS A 378 18.24 1.14 -28.65
N LEU A 379 18.76 -0.02 -29.07
CA LEU A 379 19.99 -0.61 -28.53
C LEU A 379 21.11 -0.57 -29.57
N ALA A 380 22.22 0.10 -29.25
CA ALA A 380 23.47 0.06 -30.02
C ALA A 380 24.51 -0.76 -29.24
N ILE A 381 25.24 -1.64 -29.92
CA ILE A 381 26.32 -2.44 -29.32
C ILE A 381 27.63 -2.05 -30.00
N MET A 382 28.68 -1.76 -29.21
CA MET A 382 29.97 -1.35 -29.75
C MET A 382 31.14 -1.94 -28.97
N ARG A 383 32.32 -1.98 -29.60
CA ARG A 383 33.55 -2.25 -28.88
C ARG A 383 33.92 -1.03 -28.04
N PHE A 384 33.99 -1.21 -26.73
CA PHE A 384 34.30 -0.15 -25.77
C PHE A 384 35.25 -0.71 -24.70
N SER A 385 36.55 -0.48 -24.87
CA SER A 385 37.59 -1.06 -24.00
C SER A 385 38.28 0.02 -23.18
N ARG A 386 38.18 -0.09 -21.85
CA ARG A 386 38.84 0.82 -20.91
C ARG A 386 40.38 0.78 -20.95
N LYS A 387 40.97 -0.22 -21.64
CA LYS A 387 42.40 -0.30 -21.94
C LYS A 387 42.82 0.54 -23.16
N ASP A 388 41.86 1.01 -23.96
CA ASP A 388 42.07 1.82 -25.16
C ASP A 388 41.20 3.10 -25.10
N PRO A 389 41.62 4.12 -24.33
CA PRO A 389 40.86 5.36 -24.16
C PRO A 389 40.62 6.12 -25.47
N ALA A 390 41.56 6.07 -26.41
CA ALA A 390 41.39 6.70 -27.72
C ALA A 390 40.26 6.03 -28.51
N GLY A 391 40.19 4.70 -28.49
CA GLY A 391 39.08 3.93 -29.05
C GLY A 391 37.73 4.24 -28.38
N MET A 392 37.70 4.39 -27.05
CA MET A 392 36.48 4.78 -26.32
C MET A 392 35.96 6.16 -26.74
N GLU A 393 36.83 7.18 -26.79
CA GLU A 393 36.43 8.52 -27.22
C GLU A 393 35.90 8.51 -28.66
N ALA A 394 36.59 7.82 -29.58
CA ALA A 394 36.15 7.72 -30.97
C ALA A 394 34.78 7.02 -31.11
N ALA A 395 34.53 5.96 -30.34
CA ALA A 395 33.28 5.22 -30.38
C ALA A 395 32.07 6.05 -29.87
N LEU A 396 32.27 6.86 -28.83
CA LEU A 396 31.23 7.77 -28.32
C LEU A 396 30.89 8.87 -29.32
N GLU A 397 31.91 9.48 -29.95
CA GLU A 397 31.68 10.47 -31.00
C GLU A 397 30.96 9.87 -32.21
N ASP A 398 31.29 8.63 -32.59
CA ASP A 398 30.64 7.97 -33.71
C ASP A 398 29.16 7.67 -33.43
N TYR A 399 28.82 7.17 -32.24
CA TYR A 399 27.42 6.99 -31.83
C TYR A 399 26.64 8.30 -31.81
N THR A 400 27.24 9.37 -31.28
CA THR A 400 26.56 10.66 -31.10
C THR A 400 26.16 11.31 -32.43
N LYS A 401 26.82 10.96 -33.55
CA LYS A 401 26.39 11.36 -34.91
C LYS A 401 24.97 10.90 -35.25
N GLY A 402 24.45 9.86 -34.56
CA GLY A 402 23.08 9.35 -34.70
C GLY A 402 21.98 10.28 -34.16
N GLY A 403 22.34 11.35 -33.44
CA GLY A 403 21.43 12.44 -33.06
C GLY A 403 21.10 12.53 -31.56
N THR A 404 21.30 11.46 -30.78
CA THR A 404 21.07 11.44 -29.32
C THR A 404 22.39 11.38 -28.56
N PRO A 405 22.79 12.43 -27.81
CA PRO A 405 24.01 12.41 -27.01
C PRO A 405 23.84 11.56 -25.74
N VAL A 406 24.93 10.94 -25.28
CA VAL A 406 24.96 10.12 -24.06
C VAL A 406 24.77 11.01 -22.83
N SER A 407 23.60 10.92 -22.21
CA SER A 407 23.26 11.71 -21.02
C SER A 407 23.60 11.01 -19.70
N GLY A 408 23.72 9.68 -19.73
CA GLY A 408 24.03 8.86 -18.56
C GLY A 408 25.08 7.79 -18.88
N ALA A 409 25.94 7.46 -17.92
CA ALA A 409 26.94 6.40 -18.06
C ALA A 409 26.97 5.46 -16.85
N LEU A 410 26.86 4.16 -17.09
CA LEU A 410 26.93 3.09 -16.10
C LEU A 410 28.20 2.28 -16.33
N PHE A 411 29.01 2.15 -15.28
CA PHE A 411 30.29 1.45 -15.32
C PHE A 411 30.22 0.17 -14.49
N LEU A 412 30.40 -0.96 -15.17
CA LEU A 412 30.57 -2.26 -14.51
C LEU A 412 32.05 -2.51 -14.22
N PRO A 413 32.38 -3.41 -13.28
CA PRO A 413 33.75 -3.85 -13.07
C PRO A 413 34.36 -4.42 -14.34
N ALA A 414 35.68 -4.35 -14.47
CA ALA A 414 36.39 -4.79 -15.67
C ALA A 414 36.49 -6.33 -15.74
N LEU A 415 36.91 -6.94 -14.64
CA LEU A 415 37.16 -8.37 -14.52
C LEU A 415 35.90 -9.12 -14.13
N SER A 416 35.89 -10.44 -14.32
CA SER A 416 34.75 -11.28 -13.92
C SER A 416 34.69 -11.46 -12.40
N ALA A 417 33.48 -11.70 -11.87
CA ALA A 417 33.31 -11.97 -10.44
C ALA A 417 34.16 -13.19 -10.01
N GLY A 418 34.96 -13.03 -8.94
CA GLY A 418 35.84 -14.07 -8.40
C GLY A 418 37.16 -14.26 -9.15
N GLU A 419 37.44 -13.48 -10.19
CA GLU A 419 38.75 -13.49 -10.89
C GLU A 419 39.85 -12.87 -10.02
N LEU A 420 39.51 -11.81 -9.27
CA LEU A 420 40.31 -11.35 -8.14
C LEU A 420 39.91 -12.15 -6.90
N GLY A 421 40.84 -12.92 -6.35
CA GLY A 421 40.60 -13.80 -5.21
C GLY A 421 41.87 -14.11 -4.41
N GLY A 422 41.70 -14.70 -3.24
CA GLY A 422 42.80 -15.02 -2.32
C GLY A 422 42.99 -13.96 -1.24
N ALA A 423 43.70 -14.35 -0.17
CA ALA A 423 44.07 -13.45 0.92
C ALA A 423 45.08 -12.40 0.44
N ILE A 424 45.18 -11.26 1.12
CA ILE A 424 46.00 -10.13 0.69
C ILE A 424 47.49 -10.47 0.70
N THR A 425 47.97 -11.21 1.72
CA THR A 425 49.39 -11.57 1.79
C THR A 425 49.76 -12.74 0.88
N GLU A 426 48.77 -13.54 0.48
CA GLU A 426 48.94 -14.73 -0.37
C GLU A 426 48.59 -14.47 -1.84
N ALA A 427 48.09 -13.28 -2.17
CA ALA A 427 47.71 -12.92 -3.54
C ALA A 427 48.91 -12.98 -4.49
N ASP A 428 48.72 -13.65 -5.64
CA ASP A 428 49.70 -13.70 -6.71
C ASP A 428 50.04 -12.30 -7.24
N ASP A 429 51.26 -12.13 -7.75
CA ASP A 429 51.73 -10.86 -8.31
C ASP A 429 50.77 -10.34 -9.42
N SER A 430 50.24 -11.26 -10.23
CA SER A 430 49.28 -10.94 -11.29
C SER A 430 47.95 -10.39 -10.77
N VAL A 431 47.51 -10.78 -9.56
CA VAL A 431 46.25 -10.31 -8.96
C VAL A 431 46.39 -8.85 -8.53
N VAL A 432 47.52 -8.50 -7.91
CA VAL A 432 47.82 -7.13 -7.48
C VAL A 432 47.91 -6.20 -8.69
N GLU A 433 48.62 -6.63 -9.74
CA GLU A 433 48.74 -5.88 -10.99
C GLU A 433 47.38 -5.76 -11.71
N ALA A 434 46.59 -6.83 -11.78
CA ALA A 434 45.26 -6.81 -12.41
C ALA A 434 44.30 -5.87 -11.68
N LEU A 435 44.29 -5.84 -10.35
CA LEU A 435 43.50 -4.90 -9.57
C LEU A 435 43.89 -3.44 -9.89
N MET A 436 45.18 -3.14 -9.97
CA MET A 436 45.65 -1.78 -10.26
C MET A 436 45.33 -1.35 -11.69
N ASP A 437 45.65 -2.19 -12.67
CA ASP A 437 45.56 -1.81 -14.08
C ASP A 437 44.16 -1.96 -14.66
N ALA A 438 43.46 -3.06 -14.38
CA ALA A 438 42.14 -3.32 -14.98
C ALA A 438 41.03 -2.52 -14.28
N GLU A 439 41.06 -2.46 -12.95
CA GLU A 439 39.97 -1.87 -12.17
C GLU A 439 40.26 -0.42 -11.77
N LEU A 440 41.37 -0.14 -11.07
CA LEU A 440 41.65 1.22 -10.58
C LEU A 440 41.98 2.20 -11.72
N ALA A 441 42.95 1.86 -12.58
CA ALA A 441 43.27 2.68 -13.74
C ALA A 441 42.12 2.67 -14.76
N GLY A 442 41.42 1.54 -14.93
CA GLY A 442 40.25 1.43 -15.78
C GLY A 442 39.10 2.38 -15.37
N ASN A 443 38.80 2.49 -14.07
CA ASN A 443 37.79 3.43 -13.57
C ASN A 443 38.20 4.89 -13.79
N MET A 444 39.49 5.22 -13.59
CA MET A 444 39.99 6.57 -13.90
C MET A 444 39.95 6.88 -15.40
N ALA A 445 40.20 5.88 -16.26
CA ALA A 445 40.07 6.03 -17.71
C ALA A 445 38.61 6.29 -18.14
N LEU A 446 37.64 5.57 -17.56
CA LEU A 446 36.22 5.80 -17.80
C LEU A 446 35.78 7.19 -17.35
N ALA A 447 36.19 7.60 -16.15
CA ALA A 447 35.88 8.93 -15.62
C ALA A 447 36.45 10.05 -16.51
N ARG A 448 37.73 9.96 -16.90
CA ARG A 448 38.37 10.90 -17.84
C ARG A 448 37.64 10.97 -19.17
N THR A 449 37.29 9.82 -19.73
CA THR A 449 36.63 9.72 -21.04
C THR A 449 35.28 10.42 -21.02
N MET A 450 34.45 10.16 -20.00
CA MET A 450 33.15 10.80 -19.88
C MET A 450 33.26 12.29 -19.54
N CYS A 451 34.23 12.70 -18.71
CA CYS A 451 34.52 14.12 -18.48
C CYS A 451 34.79 14.87 -19.80
N ARG A 452 35.65 14.31 -20.66
CA ARG A 452 35.96 14.90 -21.97
C ARG A 452 34.75 14.92 -22.89
N TYR A 453 33.97 13.84 -22.89
CA TYR A 453 32.75 13.75 -23.69
C TYR A 453 31.73 14.81 -23.28
N TRP A 454 31.39 14.93 -21.99
CA TRP A 454 30.43 15.90 -21.49
C TRP A 454 30.94 17.34 -21.52
N LYS A 455 32.26 17.56 -21.52
CA LYS A 455 32.83 18.88 -21.84
C LYS A 455 32.54 19.30 -23.29
N ARG A 456 32.54 18.36 -24.24
CA ARG A 456 32.21 18.62 -25.65
C ARG A 456 30.70 18.74 -25.87
N HIS A 457 29.93 17.89 -25.19
CA HIS A 457 28.47 17.78 -25.31
C HIS A 457 27.76 18.35 -24.07
N ASP A 458 28.03 19.62 -23.75
CA ASP A 458 27.67 20.28 -22.47
C ASP A 458 26.28 20.98 -22.51
N ASN A 459 25.36 20.48 -23.33
CA ASN A 459 23.99 20.99 -23.46
C ASN A 459 22.99 19.84 -23.64
N LEU A 460 23.10 18.85 -22.75
CA LEU A 460 22.20 17.72 -22.66
C LEU A 460 20.83 18.14 -22.12
N LEU A 461 19.79 17.36 -22.42
CA LEU A 461 18.43 17.58 -21.90
C LEU A 461 18.37 17.57 -20.38
N GLN A 462 19.23 16.78 -19.74
CA GLN A 462 19.42 16.73 -18.29
C GLN A 462 20.92 16.83 -17.97
N PRO A 463 21.31 17.35 -16.79
CA PRO A 463 22.71 17.34 -16.38
C PRO A 463 23.27 15.91 -16.38
N PRO A 464 24.53 15.69 -16.82
CA PRO A 464 25.08 14.37 -17.02
C PRO A 464 25.14 13.54 -15.74
N ARG A 465 24.87 12.23 -15.84
CA ARG A 465 24.84 11.31 -14.70
C ARG A 465 25.75 10.10 -14.88
N PHE A 466 26.46 9.70 -13.83
CA PHE A 466 27.23 8.45 -13.84
C PHE A 466 26.91 7.51 -12.67
N VAL A 467 27.05 6.20 -12.90
CA VAL A 467 26.86 5.16 -11.87
C VAL A 467 27.97 4.13 -11.97
N PHE A 468 28.76 3.97 -10.91
CA PHE A 468 29.63 2.80 -10.75
C PHE A 468 28.89 1.68 -10.03
N VAL A 469 29.03 0.44 -10.49
CA VAL A 469 28.37 -0.73 -9.89
C VAL A 469 29.44 -1.72 -9.44
N SER A 470 29.35 -2.24 -8.21
CA SER A 470 30.24 -3.31 -7.75
C SER A 470 29.85 -4.67 -8.33
N HIS A 471 30.73 -5.67 -8.24
CA HIS A 471 30.32 -7.07 -8.37
C HIS A 471 29.26 -7.44 -7.33
N ALA A 472 28.50 -8.49 -7.62
CA ALA A 472 27.78 -9.24 -6.59
C ALA A 472 28.77 -9.93 -5.63
N SER A 473 28.27 -10.49 -4.52
CA SER A 473 29.16 -11.09 -3.53
C SER A 473 29.96 -12.26 -4.11
N ASP A 474 31.27 -12.28 -3.85
CA ASP A 474 32.16 -13.38 -4.20
C ASP A 474 32.04 -14.58 -3.22
N GLY A 475 31.31 -14.39 -2.12
CA GLY A 475 31.12 -15.38 -1.06
C GLY A 475 32.39 -15.68 -0.24
N LYS A 476 33.46 -14.90 -0.42
CA LYS A 476 34.78 -15.04 0.22
C LYS A 476 35.16 -13.81 1.04
N GLY A 477 34.17 -13.01 1.44
CA GLY A 477 34.35 -11.81 2.25
C GLY A 477 34.55 -10.54 1.44
N ASP A 478 34.44 -10.60 0.11
CA ASP A 478 34.40 -9.42 -0.78
C ASP A 478 35.61 -8.48 -0.63
N ILE A 479 36.79 -9.02 -0.31
CA ILE A 479 38.04 -8.29 -0.01
C ILE A 479 38.34 -7.24 -1.10
N TYR A 480 38.39 -7.67 -2.35
CA TYR A 480 38.66 -6.80 -3.50
C TYR A 480 37.47 -5.86 -3.78
N GLY A 481 36.25 -6.30 -3.49
CA GLY A 481 35.06 -5.47 -3.53
C GLY A 481 35.15 -4.28 -2.57
N HIS A 482 35.65 -4.48 -1.34
CA HIS A 482 35.88 -3.42 -0.36
C HIS A 482 36.95 -2.42 -0.80
N ILE A 483 38.07 -2.92 -1.35
CA ILE A 483 39.16 -2.07 -1.86
C ILE A 483 38.68 -1.19 -3.01
N LEU A 484 38.01 -1.79 -3.99
CA LEU A 484 37.47 -1.08 -5.15
C LEU A 484 36.36 -0.11 -4.76
N ARG A 485 35.53 -0.47 -3.78
CA ARG A 485 34.50 0.41 -3.24
C ARG A 485 35.09 1.69 -2.64
N ALA A 486 36.12 1.58 -1.80
CA ALA A 486 36.75 2.73 -1.19
C ALA A 486 37.44 3.64 -2.21
N ALA A 487 38.17 3.05 -3.16
CA ALA A 487 38.82 3.79 -4.23
C ALA A 487 37.81 4.53 -5.12
N THR A 488 36.71 3.85 -5.48
CA THR A 488 35.66 4.41 -6.33
C THR A 488 34.88 5.51 -5.61
N GLU A 489 34.56 5.37 -4.32
CA GLU A 489 33.93 6.46 -3.54
C GLU A 489 34.76 7.74 -3.64
N GLN A 490 36.08 7.63 -3.45
CA GLN A 490 36.95 8.79 -3.52
C GLN A 490 37.07 9.35 -4.95
N LEU A 491 37.09 8.50 -5.98
CA LEU A 491 37.07 8.96 -7.37
C LEU A 491 35.80 9.79 -7.65
N ILE A 492 34.64 9.32 -7.19
CA ILE A 492 33.36 10.02 -7.34
C ILE A 492 33.37 11.34 -6.57
N ARG A 493 33.92 11.36 -5.35
CA ARG A 493 34.06 12.59 -4.54
C ARG A 493 34.85 13.67 -5.28
N ILE A 494 35.98 13.28 -5.88
CA ILE A 494 36.80 14.20 -6.68
C ILE A 494 36.07 14.64 -7.94
N TRP A 495 35.42 13.70 -8.64
CA TRP A 495 34.71 14.02 -9.88
C TRP A 495 33.56 15.01 -9.66
N ARG A 496 32.74 14.78 -8.62
CA ARG A 496 31.66 15.70 -8.23
C ARG A 496 32.21 17.11 -7.92
N ASP A 497 33.26 17.19 -7.10
CA ASP A 497 33.87 18.45 -6.67
C ASP A 497 34.50 19.22 -7.84
N GLU A 498 35.30 18.55 -8.66
CA GLU A 498 35.92 19.17 -9.84
C GLU A 498 34.87 19.73 -10.80
N SER A 499 33.81 18.94 -11.06
CA SER A 499 32.74 19.35 -11.97
C SER A 499 31.88 20.49 -11.41
N GLU A 500 31.59 20.50 -10.10
CA GLU A 500 30.88 21.61 -9.45
C GLU A 500 31.70 22.90 -9.46
N ILE A 501 32.99 22.83 -9.14
CA ILE A 501 33.90 23.99 -9.17
C ILE A 501 34.03 24.52 -10.61
N ASP A 502 34.21 23.65 -11.60
CA ASP A 502 34.29 24.05 -13.00
C ASP A 502 32.99 24.69 -13.52
N THR A 503 31.84 24.18 -13.07
CA THR A 503 30.53 24.76 -13.41
C THR A 503 30.33 26.12 -12.74
N ALA A 504 30.69 26.25 -11.45
CA ALA A 504 30.59 27.51 -10.71
C ALA A 504 31.46 28.63 -11.32
N HIS A 505 32.61 28.27 -11.89
CA HIS A 505 33.50 29.20 -12.59
C HIS A 505 33.18 29.36 -14.09
N GLY A 506 32.09 28.78 -14.59
CA GLY A 506 31.65 28.89 -15.98
C GLY A 506 32.56 28.19 -17.00
N ARG A 507 33.45 27.27 -16.57
CA ARG A 507 34.23 26.40 -17.47
C ARG A 507 33.38 25.27 -18.07
N ARG A 508 32.26 24.95 -17.41
CA ARG A 508 31.23 23.99 -17.80
C ARG A 508 29.86 24.62 -17.59
N ARG A 509 28.86 24.20 -18.34
CA ARG A 509 27.46 24.59 -18.19
C ARG A 509 26.72 23.60 -17.28
N GLN A 510 26.99 22.31 -17.39
CA GLN A 510 26.29 21.28 -16.64
C GLN A 510 27.24 20.54 -15.70
N ALA A 511 26.90 20.55 -14.40
CA ALA A 511 27.65 19.79 -13.39
C ALA A 511 27.38 18.29 -13.53
N GLU A 512 28.46 17.52 -13.62
CA GLU A 512 28.44 16.06 -13.63
C GLU A 512 28.22 15.54 -12.21
N TRP A 513 27.31 14.57 -12.08
CA TRP A 513 26.99 13.99 -10.78
C TRP A 513 26.77 12.50 -10.89
N GLY A 514 27.15 11.74 -9.87
CA GLY A 514 26.98 10.30 -9.96
C GLY A 514 27.24 9.57 -8.66
N ASN A 515 26.91 8.29 -8.62
CA ASN A 515 26.90 7.48 -7.40
C ASN A 515 27.59 6.13 -7.63
N GLN A 516 27.84 5.41 -6.55
CA GLN A 516 28.22 4.01 -6.58
C GLN A 516 27.08 3.15 -6.00
N ILE A 517 26.74 2.04 -6.64
CA ILE A 517 25.84 1.02 -6.10
C ILE A 517 26.64 -0.21 -5.67
N VAL A 518 26.53 -0.58 -4.40
CA VAL A 518 27.20 -1.75 -3.81
C VAL A 518 26.24 -2.92 -3.74
N ARG A 519 26.56 -3.97 -4.47
CA ARG A 519 25.73 -5.17 -4.66
C ARG A 519 26.13 -6.33 -3.78
N PHE A 520 27.40 -6.45 -3.41
CA PHE A 520 27.90 -7.59 -2.64
C PHE A 520 27.33 -7.69 -1.21
N THR A 521 26.60 -6.68 -0.73
CA THR A 521 25.87 -6.75 0.54
C THR A 521 24.55 -7.53 0.47
N ASN A 522 24.13 -7.96 -0.72
CA ASN A 522 22.90 -8.73 -0.94
C ASN A 522 23.17 -9.94 -1.86
N THR A 523 22.64 -11.09 -1.49
CA THR A 523 22.77 -12.36 -2.25
C THR A 523 21.44 -12.87 -2.80
N GLU A 524 20.37 -12.07 -2.71
CA GLU A 524 19.05 -12.43 -3.23
C GLU A 524 19.06 -12.42 -4.77
N ALA A 525 18.28 -13.32 -5.39
CA ALA A 525 18.19 -13.41 -6.85
C ALA A 525 17.68 -12.13 -7.52
N GLU A 526 16.97 -11.26 -6.79
CA GLU A 526 16.45 -9.99 -7.30
C GLU A 526 17.50 -8.87 -7.35
N ASN A 527 18.68 -9.05 -6.75
CA ASN A 527 19.72 -8.03 -6.60
C ASN A 527 20.01 -7.27 -7.90
N ILE A 528 20.23 -8.00 -9.00
CA ILE A 528 20.58 -7.40 -10.29
C ILE A 528 19.49 -6.47 -10.82
N ARG A 529 18.21 -6.87 -10.74
CA ARG A 529 17.08 -6.05 -11.18
C ARG A 529 16.85 -4.85 -10.26
N PHE A 530 17.01 -5.04 -8.96
CA PHE A 530 16.92 -3.96 -7.98
C PHE A 530 18.01 -2.91 -8.22
N THR A 531 19.23 -3.35 -8.49
CA THR A 531 20.37 -2.48 -8.82
C THR A 531 20.15 -1.76 -10.14
N ALA A 532 19.76 -2.50 -11.20
CA ALA A 532 19.49 -1.94 -12.51
C ALA A 532 18.40 -0.85 -12.46
N GLY A 533 17.36 -1.06 -11.62
CA GLY A 533 16.29 -0.09 -11.46
C GLY A 533 16.73 1.17 -10.71
N HIS A 534 17.52 1.04 -9.65
CA HIS A 534 18.07 2.23 -8.97
C HIS A 534 19.12 2.95 -9.83
N ALA A 535 19.87 2.22 -10.65
CA ALA A 535 20.74 2.82 -11.65
C ALA A 535 19.92 3.65 -12.66
N ALA A 536 18.80 3.12 -13.16
CA ALA A 536 17.88 3.88 -14.01
C ALA A 536 17.33 5.13 -13.32
N ARG A 537 16.99 5.07 -12.03
CA ARG A 537 16.57 6.26 -11.27
C ARG A 537 17.64 7.34 -11.20
N ILE A 538 18.90 6.95 -11.03
CA ILE A 538 20.02 7.91 -10.99
C ILE A 538 20.27 8.50 -12.38
N LEU A 539 20.16 7.69 -13.43
CA LEU A 539 20.54 8.06 -14.79
C LEU A 539 19.44 8.76 -15.58
N LEU A 540 18.16 8.47 -15.32
CA LEU A 540 17.04 8.90 -16.17
C LEU A 540 16.09 9.90 -15.49
N LYS A 541 16.10 9.97 -14.15
CA LYS A 541 15.31 10.98 -13.43
C LYS A 541 16.18 12.18 -13.09
N GLU A 542 15.58 13.36 -13.11
CA GLU A 542 16.17 14.59 -12.58
C GLU A 542 16.37 14.47 -11.06
N SER A 543 17.46 13.84 -10.66
CA SER A 543 17.80 13.56 -9.27
C SER A 543 19.26 13.89 -8.98
N LYS A 544 19.54 14.22 -7.71
CA LYS A 544 20.87 14.49 -7.18
C LYS A 544 20.97 13.89 -5.78
N LEU A 545 21.35 12.62 -5.70
CA LEU A 545 21.54 11.93 -4.41
C LEU A 545 22.83 12.43 -3.74
N GLY A 546 22.73 12.77 -2.44
CA GLY A 546 23.82 13.37 -1.68
C GLY A 546 24.93 12.36 -1.35
N GLU A 547 24.57 11.22 -0.78
CA GLU A 547 25.49 10.14 -0.47
C GLU A 547 26.15 9.60 -1.74
N ILE A 548 27.43 9.20 -1.63
CA ILE A 548 28.21 8.70 -2.77
C ILE A 548 27.93 7.21 -2.98
N THR A 549 28.01 6.41 -1.91
CA THR A 549 27.95 4.95 -1.98
C THR A 549 26.63 4.42 -1.41
N LEU A 550 25.85 3.77 -2.27
CA LEU A 550 24.48 3.32 -1.99
C LEU A 550 24.44 1.79 -1.96
N TYR A 551 24.12 1.23 -0.80
CA TYR A 551 24.15 -0.21 -0.56
C TYR A 551 22.79 -0.83 -0.87
N VAL A 552 22.80 -1.97 -1.55
CA VAL A 552 21.64 -2.86 -1.63
C VAL A 552 21.44 -3.49 -0.24
N PRO A 553 20.23 -3.41 0.36
CA PRO A 553 19.98 -3.97 1.68
C PRO A 553 20.17 -5.49 1.69
N ALA A 554 20.60 -6.06 2.81
CA ALA A 554 20.80 -7.52 2.93
C ALA A 554 19.54 -8.33 2.62
N ASN A 555 18.36 -7.79 2.96
CA ASN A 555 17.05 -8.32 2.59
C ASN A 555 16.19 -7.20 1.99
N ILE A 556 15.89 -7.29 0.69
CA ILE A 556 15.10 -6.27 -0.03
C ILE A 556 13.66 -6.25 0.47
N GLY A 557 13.07 -7.41 0.77
CA GLY A 557 11.68 -7.51 1.21
C GLY A 557 11.43 -6.83 2.55
N GLU A 558 12.31 -7.06 3.53
CA GLU A 558 12.22 -6.46 4.86
C GLU A 558 12.50 -4.96 4.84
N ALA A 559 13.57 -4.54 4.15
CA ALA A 559 13.96 -3.13 4.12
C ALA A 559 12.93 -2.24 3.41
N THR A 560 12.13 -2.80 2.50
CA THR A 560 11.19 -2.03 1.65
C THR A 560 9.71 -2.26 2.00
N GLY A 561 9.40 -3.18 2.92
CA GLY A 561 8.01 -3.47 3.35
C GLY A 561 7.17 -4.28 2.34
N ALA A 562 7.75 -4.75 1.23
CA ALA A 562 7.04 -5.48 0.17
C ALA A 562 7.58 -6.91 0.00
N ARG A 563 6.74 -7.94 0.24
CA ARG A 563 7.11 -9.37 0.15
C ARG A 563 7.17 -9.95 -1.28
N LYS A 564 6.87 -9.17 -2.31
CA LYS A 564 6.96 -9.59 -3.72
C LYS A 564 7.52 -8.47 -4.59
N ALA A 565 8.24 -8.87 -5.64
CA ALA A 565 8.49 -8.01 -6.79
C ALA A 565 7.14 -7.61 -7.41
N MET A 566 6.77 -6.33 -7.28
CA MET A 566 5.71 -5.72 -8.06
C MET A 566 6.27 -4.45 -8.70
N PRO A 567 6.61 -4.48 -10.00
CA PRO A 567 6.56 -3.30 -10.82
C PRO A 567 5.08 -2.91 -11.04
N GLY A 568 4.74 -1.63 -10.86
CA GLY A 568 3.94 -0.95 -11.88
C GLY A 568 2.45 -0.65 -11.67
N PHE A 569 1.84 -0.77 -10.49
CA PHE A 569 0.38 -0.54 -10.39
C PHE A 569 -0.09 0.77 -9.72
N SER A 570 0.38 1.09 -8.51
CA SER A 570 -0.10 2.30 -7.79
C SER A 570 0.53 3.61 -8.28
N GLU A 571 1.69 3.57 -8.95
CA GLU A 571 2.47 4.76 -9.31
C GLU A 571 2.48 5.09 -10.82
N ASN A 572 1.80 4.28 -11.65
CA ASN A 572 1.74 4.42 -13.12
C ASN A 572 0.30 4.63 -13.66
N ILE A 573 -0.67 4.93 -12.80
CA ILE A 573 -2.08 5.15 -13.21
C ILE A 573 -2.46 6.63 -13.30
N THR A 574 -1.51 7.57 -13.24
CA THR A 574 -1.79 9.02 -13.27
C THR A 574 -2.56 9.47 -14.52
N GLY A 575 -2.39 8.77 -15.64
CA GLY A 575 -3.12 9.01 -16.89
C GLY A 575 -4.56 8.48 -16.90
N LEU A 576 -4.94 7.63 -15.93
CA LEU A 576 -6.23 6.93 -15.95
C LEU A 576 -7.40 7.88 -15.64
N HIS A 577 -7.21 8.82 -14.71
CA HIS A 577 -8.24 9.77 -14.27
C HIS A 577 -7.74 11.21 -14.24
N LEU A 578 -6.74 11.55 -15.05
CA LEU A 578 -6.13 12.88 -15.04
C LEU A 578 -7.18 13.99 -15.19
N GLY A 579 -7.28 14.84 -14.18
CA GLY A 579 -8.16 16.01 -14.16
C GLY A 579 -9.62 15.74 -13.83
N LYS A 580 -10.05 14.48 -13.73
CA LYS A 580 -11.44 14.10 -13.39
C LYS A 580 -11.77 14.47 -11.96
N VAL A 581 -12.94 15.06 -11.74
CA VAL A 581 -13.42 15.49 -10.41
C VAL A 581 -14.42 14.49 -9.84
N ALA A 582 -14.12 13.91 -8.68
CA ALA A 582 -14.97 12.93 -8.00
C ALA A 582 -15.54 13.48 -6.68
N LEU A 583 -16.86 13.40 -6.51
CA LEU A 583 -17.53 13.54 -5.21
C LEU A 583 -17.77 12.15 -4.62
N ILE A 584 -17.25 11.91 -3.42
CA ILE A 584 -17.29 10.59 -2.77
C ILE A 584 -17.93 10.70 -1.38
N THR A 585 -19.11 10.09 -1.22
CA THR A 585 -19.78 10.02 0.08
C THR A 585 -19.18 8.93 0.97
N GLY A 586 -19.05 9.19 2.27
CA GLY A 586 -18.40 8.27 3.20
C GLY A 586 -16.91 8.10 2.89
N GLY A 587 -16.24 9.17 2.45
CA GLY A 587 -14.87 9.13 1.96
C GLY A 587 -13.77 9.06 3.04
N SER A 588 -14.11 9.02 4.34
CA SER A 588 -13.10 9.07 5.41
C SER A 588 -12.45 7.71 5.75
N ALA A 589 -13.08 6.59 5.37
CA ALA A 589 -12.64 5.25 5.75
C ALA A 589 -13.19 4.19 4.78
N GLY A 590 -12.76 2.94 4.95
CA GLY A 590 -13.28 1.82 4.17
C GLY A 590 -12.95 1.91 2.68
N ILE A 591 -13.84 1.32 1.88
CA ILE A 591 -13.80 1.39 0.41
C ILE A 591 -13.79 2.84 -0.06
N GLY A 592 -14.63 3.72 0.51
CA GLY A 592 -14.69 5.13 0.12
C GLY A 592 -13.36 5.88 0.27
N GLY A 593 -12.68 5.67 1.40
CA GLY A 593 -11.35 6.24 1.64
C GLY A 593 -10.29 5.70 0.67
N GLN A 594 -10.31 4.41 0.37
CA GLN A 594 -9.39 3.81 -0.61
C GLN A 594 -9.69 4.24 -2.04
N VAL A 595 -10.96 4.41 -2.43
CA VAL A 595 -11.33 4.95 -3.76
C VAL A 595 -10.87 6.40 -3.88
N ALA A 596 -11.06 7.21 -2.83
CA ALA A 596 -10.56 8.59 -2.80
C ALA A 596 -9.03 8.64 -2.99
N ARG A 597 -8.30 7.81 -2.24
CA ARG A 597 -6.86 7.66 -2.35
C ARG A 597 -6.42 7.27 -3.76
N LEU A 598 -6.98 6.19 -4.30
CA LEU A 598 -6.57 5.65 -5.60
C LEU A 598 -6.97 6.56 -6.76
N LEU A 599 -8.13 7.24 -6.71
CA LEU A 599 -8.48 8.25 -7.72
C LEU A 599 -7.51 9.43 -7.70
N ALA A 600 -7.10 9.89 -6.52
CA ALA A 600 -6.13 10.97 -6.39
C ALA A 600 -4.76 10.54 -6.97
N LEU A 601 -4.28 9.35 -6.60
CA LEU A 601 -3.04 8.76 -7.15
C LEU A 601 -3.13 8.56 -8.68
N ALA A 602 -4.33 8.29 -9.20
CA ALA A 602 -4.61 8.18 -10.63
C ALA A 602 -4.82 9.52 -11.36
N GLY A 603 -4.45 10.65 -10.74
CA GLY A 603 -4.53 11.97 -11.36
C GLY A 603 -5.90 12.64 -11.27
N GLY A 604 -6.84 12.08 -10.50
CA GLY A 604 -8.13 12.68 -10.18
C GLY A 604 -8.02 13.81 -9.15
N LYS A 605 -9.08 14.63 -9.07
CA LYS A 605 -9.35 15.57 -7.98
C LYS A 605 -10.54 15.04 -7.20
N VAL A 606 -10.50 15.10 -5.88
CA VAL A 606 -11.48 14.42 -5.03
C VAL A 606 -12.06 15.36 -3.99
N MET A 607 -13.39 15.42 -3.91
CA MET A 607 -14.14 15.91 -2.76
C MET A 607 -14.56 14.72 -1.90
N MET A 608 -13.89 14.53 -0.77
CA MET A 608 -14.22 13.49 0.20
C MET A 608 -15.20 14.06 1.22
N VAL A 609 -16.38 13.46 1.38
CA VAL A 609 -17.36 13.92 2.37
C VAL A 609 -17.72 12.83 3.37
N ALA A 610 -17.84 13.20 4.65
CA ALA A 610 -18.22 12.29 5.73
C ALA A 610 -18.75 13.07 6.95
N ARG A 611 -19.30 12.34 7.92
CA ARG A 611 -19.80 12.93 9.17
C ARG A 611 -18.68 13.42 10.10
N ARG A 612 -17.62 12.63 10.27
CA ARG A 612 -16.57 12.86 11.27
C ARG A 612 -15.39 13.61 10.66
N GLU A 613 -15.18 14.85 11.10
CA GLU A 613 -14.08 15.70 10.64
C GLU A 613 -12.70 15.10 10.90
N SER A 614 -12.47 14.55 12.10
CA SER A 614 -11.17 14.02 12.52
C SER A 614 -10.66 12.90 11.61
N GLU A 615 -11.51 11.93 11.27
CA GLU A 615 -11.13 10.83 10.37
C GLU A 615 -10.92 11.31 8.93
N LEU A 616 -11.74 12.27 8.49
CA LEU A 616 -11.67 12.82 7.15
C LEU A 616 -10.36 13.60 6.95
N ALA A 617 -9.95 14.38 7.96
CA ALA A 617 -8.68 15.10 7.98
C ALA A 617 -7.48 14.14 7.95
N VAL A 618 -7.50 13.07 8.75
CA VAL A 618 -6.43 12.05 8.76
C VAL A 618 -6.34 11.34 7.40
N ALA A 619 -7.47 10.93 6.82
CA ALA A 619 -7.49 10.28 5.52
C ALA A 619 -6.96 11.21 4.43
N ARG A 620 -7.40 12.47 4.41
CA ARG A 620 -6.90 13.49 3.49
C ARG A 620 -5.39 13.69 3.62
N ALA A 621 -4.88 13.88 4.84
CA ALA A 621 -3.46 14.14 5.06
C ALA A 621 -2.58 13.00 4.55
N ARG A 622 -3.00 11.74 4.75
CA ARG A 622 -2.31 10.57 4.18
C ARG A 622 -2.28 10.60 2.66
N ILE A 623 -3.42 10.86 2.02
CA ILE A 623 -3.49 10.93 0.55
C ILE A 623 -2.61 12.07 0.02
N VAL A 624 -2.65 13.24 0.66
CA VAL A 624 -1.81 14.39 0.27
C VAL A 624 -0.34 14.05 0.38
N SER A 625 0.11 13.47 1.50
CA SER A 625 1.49 13.00 1.67
C SER A 625 1.90 12.01 0.57
N GLU A 626 1.05 11.03 0.26
CA GLU A 626 1.34 10.07 -0.80
C GLU A 626 1.42 10.72 -2.19
N LEU A 627 0.60 11.75 -2.45
CA LEU A 627 0.68 12.52 -3.70
C LEU A 627 2.00 13.32 -3.81
N GLU A 628 2.51 13.84 -2.69
CA GLU A 628 3.81 14.52 -2.63
C GLU A 628 4.94 13.52 -2.94
N ASP A 629 4.88 12.34 -2.32
CA ASP A 629 5.87 11.29 -2.51
C ASP A 629 5.97 10.81 -3.97
N ILE A 630 4.85 10.76 -4.70
CA ILE A 630 4.82 10.39 -6.13
C ILE A 630 5.06 11.59 -7.09
N GLY A 631 5.28 12.78 -6.55
CA GLY A 631 5.70 13.99 -7.29
C GLY A 631 4.57 14.77 -7.96
N PHE A 632 3.33 14.72 -7.48
CA PHE A 632 2.29 15.64 -7.95
C PHE A 632 2.55 17.06 -7.46
N ALA A 633 2.42 18.07 -8.34
CA ALA A 633 2.44 19.47 -7.94
C ALA A 633 1.06 19.94 -7.45
N GLY A 634 1.05 20.85 -6.47
CA GLY A 634 -0.18 21.46 -5.95
C GLY A 634 -1.13 20.43 -5.31
N VAL A 635 -0.61 19.48 -4.55
CA VAL A 635 -1.38 18.37 -3.95
C VAL A 635 -2.56 18.82 -3.08
N GLU A 636 -2.41 19.92 -2.33
CA GLU A 636 -3.42 20.44 -1.39
C GLU A 636 -4.73 20.79 -2.10
N ARG A 637 -4.65 21.37 -3.30
CA ARG A 637 -5.84 21.74 -4.08
C ARG A 637 -6.45 20.54 -4.83
N ARG A 638 -5.88 19.35 -4.77
CA ARG A 638 -6.39 18.16 -5.48
C ARG A 638 -7.32 17.33 -4.62
N VAL A 639 -7.10 17.32 -3.31
CA VAL A 639 -7.90 16.55 -2.35
C VAL A 639 -8.53 17.53 -1.38
N GLN A 640 -9.85 17.70 -1.46
CA GLN A 640 -10.62 18.54 -0.56
C GLN A 640 -11.65 17.72 0.21
N THR A 641 -12.14 18.30 1.30
CA THR A 641 -12.99 17.62 2.27
C THR A 641 -14.14 18.49 2.73
N LEU A 642 -15.30 17.88 2.97
CA LEU A 642 -16.42 18.50 3.69
C LEU A 642 -16.90 17.56 4.80
N ALA A 643 -16.77 17.99 6.05
CA ALA A 643 -17.23 17.27 7.23
C ALA A 643 -18.73 17.51 7.50
N ASN A 644 -19.31 16.82 8.49
CA ASN A 644 -20.71 16.93 8.91
C ASN A 644 -21.73 16.66 7.78
N VAL A 645 -21.32 15.92 6.74
CA VAL A 645 -22.23 15.47 5.69
C VAL A 645 -22.85 14.14 6.11
N ASP A 646 -24.15 14.17 6.42
CA ASP A 646 -24.96 13.00 6.75
C ASP A 646 -25.89 12.68 5.59
N VAL A 647 -25.79 11.45 5.08
CA VAL A 647 -26.60 11.02 3.93
C VAL A 647 -28.10 10.92 4.23
N SER A 648 -28.50 10.91 5.49
CA SER A 648 -29.91 11.03 5.89
C SER A 648 -30.43 12.48 5.86
N ASN A 649 -29.56 13.47 5.66
CA ASN A 649 -29.90 14.90 5.60
C ASN A 649 -29.61 15.48 4.21
N PHE A 650 -30.68 15.79 3.48
CA PHE A 650 -30.64 16.31 2.10
C PHE A 650 -29.93 17.66 1.95
N GLU A 651 -30.10 18.57 2.92
CA GLU A 651 -29.41 19.86 2.90
C GLU A 651 -27.89 19.68 2.96
N SER A 652 -27.42 18.76 3.81
CA SER A 652 -25.99 18.45 3.91
C SER A 652 -25.42 17.83 2.63
N LEU A 653 -26.22 17.00 1.94
CA LEU A 653 -25.86 16.43 0.63
C LEU A 653 -25.79 17.50 -0.45
N LYS A 654 -26.73 18.46 -0.46
CA LYS A 654 -26.69 19.60 -1.37
C LYS A 654 -25.44 20.45 -1.14
N GLY A 655 -25.09 20.68 0.12
CA GLY A 655 -23.84 21.33 0.51
C GLY A 655 -22.59 20.62 -0.03
N ALA A 656 -22.58 19.29 -0.09
CA ALA A 656 -21.48 18.53 -0.67
C ALA A 656 -21.33 18.74 -2.19
N VAL A 657 -22.45 18.80 -2.93
CA VAL A 657 -22.46 19.15 -4.36
C VAL A 657 -21.92 20.56 -4.56
N ASP A 658 -22.42 21.53 -3.79
CA ASP A 658 -22.04 22.94 -3.89
C ASP A 658 -20.56 23.16 -3.55
N ALA A 659 -20.05 22.48 -2.52
CA ALA A 659 -18.63 22.52 -2.16
C ALA A 659 -17.75 21.95 -3.27
N THR A 660 -18.17 20.88 -3.94
CA THR A 660 -17.42 20.28 -5.05
C THR A 660 -17.34 21.23 -6.24
N LEU A 661 -18.46 21.86 -6.61
CA LEU A 661 -18.50 22.87 -7.66
C LEU A 661 -17.66 24.10 -7.31
N LYS A 662 -17.73 24.57 -6.06
CA LYS A 662 -16.92 25.70 -5.57
C LYS A 662 -15.42 25.39 -5.64
N ALA A 663 -15.01 24.19 -5.24
CA ALA A 663 -13.59 23.81 -5.19
C ALA A 663 -13.00 23.51 -6.58
N PHE A 664 -13.79 22.90 -7.47
CA PHE A 664 -13.26 22.29 -8.69
C PHE A 664 -13.95 22.72 -9.99
N GLY A 665 -15.06 23.45 -9.91
CA GLY A 665 -15.79 24.00 -11.06
C GLY A 665 -16.66 23.02 -11.85
N ARG A 666 -16.57 21.71 -11.56
CA ARG A 666 -17.31 20.63 -12.24
C ARG A 666 -17.39 19.37 -11.38
N ILE A 667 -18.19 18.40 -11.79
CA ILE A 667 -18.24 17.04 -11.22
C ILE A 667 -18.23 16.05 -12.38
N ASP A 668 -17.21 15.21 -12.47
CA ASP A 668 -17.14 14.14 -13.48
C ASP A 668 -17.68 12.84 -12.92
N TYR A 669 -17.36 12.51 -11.66
CA TYR A 669 -17.76 11.27 -11.00
C TYR A 669 -18.56 11.55 -9.72
N LEU A 670 -19.71 10.88 -9.58
CA LEU A 670 -20.43 10.77 -8.31
C LEU A 670 -20.31 9.33 -7.82
N ILE A 671 -19.70 9.14 -6.65
CA ILE A 671 -19.54 7.83 -6.04
C ILE A 671 -20.40 7.77 -4.77
N ASN A 672 -21.56 7.14 -4.92
CA ASN A 672 -22.50 6.93 -3.83
C ASN A 672 -22.06 5.72 -2.98
N ASN A 673 -21.08 5.95 -2.10
CA ASN A 673 -20.45 4.93 -1.28
C ASN A 673 -21.00 4.84 0.16
N ALA A 674 -21.41 5.95 0.75
CA ALA A 674 -21.91 5.96 2.11
C ALA A 674 -23.11 5.02 2.29
N GLY A 675 -23.18 4.40 3.47
CA GLY A 675 -24.35 3.62 3.87
C GLY A 675 -24.30 3.16 5.31
N VAL A 676 -25.46 2.82 5.84
CA VAL A 676 -25.68 2.32 7.20
C VAL A 676 -26.00 0.83 7.19
N ALA A 677 -25.76 0.16 8.32
CA ALA A 677 -26.12 -1.26 8.47
C ALA A 677 -27.66 -1.46 8.52
N GLY A 678 -28.38 -0.46 9.02
CA GLY A 678 -29.82 -0.51 9.23
C GLY A 678 -30.21 -1.05 10.60
N ALA A 679 -31.47 -1.48 10.73
CA ALA A 679 -32.08 -1.90 11.98
C ALA A 679 -31.42 -3.16 12.57
N GLU A 680 -31.06 -4.11 11.69
CA GLU A 680 -30.57 -5.44 12.08
C GLU A 680 -31.61 -6.31 12.83
N ASP A 681 -32.89 -6.11 12.53
CA ASP A 681 -34.02 -6.87 13.09
C ASP A 681 -34.73 -7.73 12.03
N MET A 682 -35.51 -8.72 12.48
CA MET A 682 -36.52 -9.35 11.61
C MET A 682 -37.62 -8.35 11.30
N VAL A 683 -38.30 -8.49 10.15
CA VAL A 683 -39.33 -7.56 9.68
C VAL A 683 -40.45 -7.34 10.72
N VAL A 684 -40.85 -8.39 11.42
CA VAL A 684 -41.90 -8.33 12.46
C VAL A 684 -41.48 -7.55 13.71
N ASP A 685 -40.18 -7.40 13.95
CA ASP A 685 -39.63 -6.67 15.10
C ASP A 685 -39.15 -5.26 14.70
N MET A 686 -39.07 -4.97 13.40
CA MET A 686 -38.49 -3.75 12.88
C MET A 686 -39.46 -2.55 12.98
N GLY A 687 -38.97 -1.46 13.53
CA GLY A 687 -39.68 -0.17 13.55
C GLY A 687 -39.69 0.52 12.18
N VAL A 688 -40.77 1.24 11.87
CA VAL A 688 -40.92 1.97 10.60
C VAL A 688 -39.89 3.08 10.44
N ASP A 689 -39.54 3.77 11.54
CA ASP A 689 -38.52 4.82 11.49
C ASP A 689 -37.12 4.28 11.20
N ALA A 690 -36.79 3.10 11.74
CA ALA A 690 -35.52 2.44 11.46
C ALA A 690 -35.44 2.00 9.99
N TRP A 691 -36.53 1.44 9.46
CA TRP A 691 -36.66 1.13 8.03
C TRP A 691 -36.48 2.38 7.16
N ASN A 692 -37.23 3.45 7.45
CA ASN A 692 -37.17 4.71 6.70
C ASN A 692 -35.78 5.32 6.75
N TYR A 693 -35.14 5.36 7.92
CA TYR A 693 -33.77 5.85 8.06
C TYR A 693 -32.78 5.08 7.18
N THR A 694 -32.89 3.75 7.11
CA THR A 694 -32.04 2.93 6.24
C THR A 694 -32.27 3.25 4.76
N LEU A 695 -33.52 3.32 4.32
CA LEU A 695 -33.85 3.60 2.92
C LEU A 695 -33.47 5.05 2.54
N ASP A 696 -33.70 6.01 3.42
CA ASP A 696 -33.31 7.41 3.20
C ASP A 696 -31.79 7.53 3.07
N ALA A 697 -31.05 6.94 4.02
CA ALA A 697 -29.59 7.01 4.05
C ALA A 697 -28.91 6.27 2.90
N ASN A 698 -29.44 5.11 2.48
CA ASN A 698 -28.77 4.24 1.51
C ASN A 698 -29.34 4.34 0.08
N LEU A 699 -30.59 4.74 -0.11
CA LEU A 699 -31.27 4.67 -1.40
C LEU A 699 -31.76 6.05 -1.87
N VAL A 700 -32.52 6.76 -1.05
CA VAL A 700 -33.07 8.07 -1.43
C VAL A 700 -31.96 9.12 -1.54
N SER A 701 -30.96 9.07 -0.65
CA SER A 701 -29.75 9.91 -0.71
C SER A 701 -29.01 9.80 -2.05
N ASN A 702 -28.92 8.59 -2.61
CA ASN A 702 -28.30 8.35 -3.91
C ASN A 702 -29.08 9.04 -5.02
N TYR A 703 -30.41 8.88 -5.02
CA TYR A 703 -31.28 9.56 -5.99
C TYR A 703 -31.23 11.07 -5.85
N PHE A 704 -31.20 11.59 -4.61
CA PHE A 704 -31.04 13.01 -4.32
C PHE A 704 -29.78 13.59 -4.98
N LEU A 705 -28.64 12.93 -4.81
CA LEU A 705 -27.39 13.34 -5.44
C LEU A 705 -27.46 13.22 -6.97
N MET A 706 -28.04 12.13 -7.49
CA MET A 706 -28.26 11.92 -8.93
C MET A 706 -29.08 13.06 -9.54
N HIS A 707 -30.18 13.45 -8.90
CA HIS A 707 -31.05 14.55 -9.32
C HIS A 707 -30.27 15.87 -9.48
N HIS A 708 -29.35 16.17 -8.55
CA HIS A 708 -28.56 17.40 -8.61
C HIS A 708 -27.35 17.35 -9.55
N VAL A 709 -26.67 16.21 -9.68
CA VAL A 709 -25.45 16.12 -10.52
C VAL A 709 -25.73 15.74 -11.96
N ALA A 710 -26.79 14.98 -12.25
CA ALA A 710 -27.07 14.51 -13.60
C ALA A 710 -27.29 15.67 -14.60
N PRO A 711 -28.03 16.74 -14.28
CA PRO A 711 -28.15 17.90 -15.18
C PRO A 711 -26.81 18.56 -15.47
N LEU A 712 -25.92 18.65 -14.47
CA LEU A 712 -24.57 19.23 -14.63
C LEU A 712 -23.70 18.36 -15.55
N MET A 713 -23.73 17.04 -15.35
CA MET A 713 -22.99 16.08 -16.17
C MET A 713 -23.51 16.05 -17.62
N LYS A 714 -24.83 16.11 -17.82
CA LYS A 714 -25.44 16.22 -19.15
C LYS A 714 -25.05 17.55 -19.82
N ALA A 715 -25.10 18.67 -19.11
CA ALA A 715 -24.73 19.97 -19.65
C ALA A 715 -23.25 20.05 -20.08
N GLN A 716 -22.34 19.42 -19.34
CA GLN A 716 -20.92 19.35 -19.72
C GLN A 716 -20.60 18.23 -20.73
N GLY A 717 -21.60 17.44 -21.15
CA GLY A 717 -21.49 16.38 -22.16
C GLY A 717 -20.84 15.07 -21.69
N SER A 718 -20.56 14.91 -20.39
CA SER A 718 -20.04 13.64 -19.86
C SER A 718 -20.23 13.51 -18.34
N GLY A 719 -20.39 12.29 -17.85
CA GLY A 719 -20.33 11.98 -16.41
C GLY A 719 -20.32 10.50 -16.11
N TYR A 720 -20.00 10.14 -14.87
CA TYR A 720 -20.14 8.79 -14.35
C TYR A 720 -20.77 8.82 -12.96
N ILE A 721 -21.87 8.09 -12.78
CA ILE A 721 -22.48 7.85 -11.47
C ILE A 721 -22.23 6.38 -11.11
N LEU A 722 -21.66 6.13 -9.93
CA LEU A 722 -21.39 4.79 -9.43
C LEU A 722 -22.05 4.56 -8.07
N ASN A 723 -22.94 3.58 -7.99
CA ASN A 723 -23.56 3.16 -6.75
C ASN A 723 -22.79 2.00 -6.11
N VAL A 724 -22.38 2.15 -4.84
CA VAL A 724 -21.79 1.05 -4.07
C VAL A 724 -22.91 0.25 -3.39
N SER A 725 -23.43 -0.71 -4.14
CA SER A 725 -24.38 -1.70 -3.67
C SER A 725 -23.67 -2.78 -2.84
N SER A 726 -24.22 -3.99 -2.80
CA SER A 726 -23.74 -5.13 -2.03
C SER A 726 -24.21 -6.39 -2.73
N TYR A 727 -23.41 -7.46 -2.68
CA TYR A 727 -23.81 -8.79 -3.15
C TYR A 727 -25.15 -9.23 -2.53
N PHE A 728 -25.36 -8.88 -1.26
CA PHE A 728 -26.60 -9.15 -0.53
C PHE A 728 -27.82 -8.30 -0.96
N GLY A 729 -27.67 -7.40 -1.95
CA GLY A 729 -28.78 -6.78 -2.67
C GLY A 729 -29.25 -7.60 -3.88
N GLY A 730 -28.63 -8.76 -4.13
CA GLY A 730 -28.91 -9.63 -5.26
C GLY A 730 -28.25 -9.16 -6.56
N GLU A 731 -28.53 -9.85 -7.65
CA GLU A 731 -28.08 -9.50 -9.00
C GLU A 731 -29.27 -9.50 -9.97
N LYS A 732 -29.05 -9.04 -11.21
CA LYS A 732 -30.11 -8.93 -12.21
C LYS A 732 -30.84 -10.27 -12.37
N TYR A 733 -32.17 -10.22 -12.36
CA TYR A 733 -33.09 -11.36 -12.38
C TYR A 733 -33.06 -12.30 -11.17
N LEU A 734 -32.08 -12.22 -10.26
CA LEU A 734 -31.87 -13.21 -9.19
C LEU A 734 -31.69 -12.55 -7.82
N ALA A 735 -32.80 -12.46 -7.07
CA ALA A 735 -32.82 -11.93 -5.72
C ALA A 735 -32.03 -12.82 -4.74
N VAL A 736 -31.70 -12.28 -3.57
CA VAL A 736 -31.05 -13.02 -2.48
C VAL A 736 -31.69 -12.65 -1.15
N ALA A 737 -32.02 -13.65 -0.34
CA ALA A 737 -32.54 -13.42 1.00
C ALA A 737 -31.42 -12.97 1.94
N TYR A 738 -31.68 -11.94 2.74
CA TYR A 738 -30.73 -11.49 3.77
C TYR A 738 -31.42 -11.32 5.13
N PRO A 739 -31.70 -12.44 5.84
CA PRO A 739 -32.48 -12.40 7.07
C PRO A 739 -31.85 -11.55 8.17
N ASN A 740 -32.74 -10.93 8.94
CA ASN A 740 -32.54 -9.86 9.93
C ASN A 740 -32.09 -8.52 9.32
N ARG A 741 -32.17 -8.35 7.98
CA ARG A 741 -31.55 -7.23 7.25
C ARG A 741 -32.38 -6.80 6.04
N ALA A 742 -33.70 -6.92 6.12
CA ALA A 742 -34.60 -6.63 5.01
C ALA A 742 -34.47 -5.18 4.52
N ASP A 743 -34.44 -4.20 5.42
CA ASP A 743 -34.22 -2.78 5.12
C ASP A 743 -32.91 -2.53 4.36
N TYR A 744 -31.82 -3.14 4.81
CA TYR A 744 -30.52 -3.06 4.15
C TYR A 744 -30.56 -3.73 2.77
N ALA A 745 -31.09 -4.95 2.68
CA ALA A 745 -31.18 -5.70 1.43
C ALA A 745 -31.98 -4.95 0.37
N VAL A 746 -33.13 -4.38 0.77
CA VAL A 746 -33.99 -3.54 -0.08
C VAL A 746 -33.26 -2.28 -0.52
N SER A 747 -32.58 -1.57 0.39
CA SER A 747 -31.82 -0.38 -0.01
C SER A 747 -30.71 -0.70 -1.02
N LYS A 748 -30.00 -1.82 -0.84
CA LYS A 748 -28.92 -2.26 -1.74
C LYS A 748 -29.44 -2.79 -3.08
N ALA A 749 -30.54 -3.53 -3.07
CA ALA A 749 -31.26 -3.91 -4.29
C ALA A 749 -31.74 -2.67 -5.05
N GLY A 750 -32.27 -1.66 -4.36
CA GLY A 750 -32.69 -0.39 -4.94
C GLY A 750 -31.55 0.36 -5.62
N GLN A 751 -30.37 0.41 -5.00
CA GLN A 751 -29.17 1.02 -5.62
C GLN A 751 -28.81 0.38 -6.97
N ARG A 752 -28.93 -0.96 -7.07
CA ARG A 752 -28.72 -1.71 -8.31
C ARG A 752 -29.89 -1.54 -9.29
N ALA A 753 -31.13 -1.59 -8.80
CA ALA A 753 -32.32 -1.47 -9.62
C ALA A 753 -32.42 -0.09 -10.30
N MET A 754 -31.93 0.97 -9.65
CA MET A 754 -31.79 2.29 -10.27
C MET A 754 -30.85 2.21 -11.48
N VAL A 755 -29.71 1.53 -11.36
CA VAL A 755 -28.77 1.35 -12.47
C VAL A 755 -29.44 0.62 -13.63
N GLU A 756 -30.09 -0.51 -13.35
CA GLU A 756 -30.75 -1.36 -14.35
C GLU A 756 -31.87 -0.63 -15.12
N SER A 757 -32.60 0.25 -14.44
CA SER A 757 -33.84 0.85 -14.99
C SER A 757 -33.65 2.29 -15.45
N MET A 758 -32.71 3.03 -14.85
CA MET A 758 -32.57 4.47 -15.06
C MET A 758 -31.36 4.87 -15.93
N ALA A 759 -30.41 3.97 -16.19
CA ALA A 759 -29.24 4.27 -17.04
C ALA A 759 -29.64 4.77 -18.45
N ARG A 760 -30.76 4.25 -19.00
CA ARG A 760 -31.35 4.72 -20.27
C ARG A 760 -31.61 6.23 -20.30
N TYR A 761 -32.04 6.80 -19.17
CA TYR A 761 -32.42 8.22 -19.07
C TYR A 761 -31.23 9.13 -18.72
N LEU A 762 -30.17 8.56 -18.15
CA LEU A 762 -28.92 9.25 -17.87
C LEU A 762 -27.98 9.31 -19.09
N GLY A 763 -28.04 8.32 -19.98
CA GLY A 763 -27.41 8.38 -21.30
C GLY A 763 -27.97 9.50 -22.19
N PRO A 764 -27.28 9.85 -23.29
CA PRO A 764 -25.99 9.29 -23.73
C PRO A 764 -24.76 9.83 -22.99
N GLU A 765 -24.90 10.90 -22.21
CA GLU A 765 -23.75 11.61 -21.62
C GLU A 765 -23.20 10.94 -20.35
N VAL A 766 -24.08 10.31 -19.55
CA VAL A 766 -23.73 9.83 -18.21
C VAL A 766 -23.74 8.31 -18.16
N GLN A 767 -22.59 7.71 -17.86
CA GLN A 767 -22.50 6.30 -17.48
C GLN A 767 -23.10 6.12 -16.09
N PHE A 768 -23.96 5.14 -15.90
CA PHE A 768 -24.53 4.83 -14.59
C PHE A 768 -24.41 3.34 -14.31
N ASN A 769 -23.60 2.99 -13.31
CA ASN A 769 -23.28 1.60 -12.97
C ASN A 769 -23.28 1.39 -11.45
N ALA A 770 -23.22 0.14 -11.02
CA ALA A 770 -23.03 -0.23 -9.62
C ALA A 770 -21.83 -1.16 -9.43
N ILE A 771 -21.34 -1.26 -8.19
CA ILE A 771 -20.52 -2.37 -7.72
C ILE A 771 -21.27 -3.12 -6.61
N ALA A 772 -21.14 -4.44 -6.55
CA ALA A 772 -21.78 -5.27 -5.52
C ALA A 772 -20.76 -6.22 -4.85
N PRO A 773 -19.86 -5.69 -4.01
CA PRO A 773 -18.95 -6.52 -3.22
C PRO A 773 -19.70 -7.36 -2.18
N GLY A 774 -19.09 -8.48 -1.78
CA GLY A 774 -19.54 -9.30 -0.65
C GLY A 774 -19.00 -8.75 0.68
N PRO A 775 -18.66 -9.61 1.65
CA PRO A 775 -17.81 -9.21 2.77
C PRO A 775 -16.45 -8.74 2.27
N VAL A 776 -15.97 -7.63 2.83
CA VAL A 776 -14.72 -6.98 2.44
C VAL A 776 -13.81 -6.91 3.66
N ASP A 777 -12.59 -7.41 3.50
CA ASP A 777 -11.61 -7.48 4.58
C ASP A 777 -11.02 -6.09 4.87
N GLY A 778 -11.04 -5.71 6.14
CA GLY A 778 -10.69 -4.39 6.64
C GLY A 778 -11.17 -4.14 8.08
N ASP A 779 -10.84 -2.97 8.63
CA ASP A 779 -11.08 -2.63 10.04
C ASP A 779 -12.54 -2.82 10.47
N ARG A 780 -13.49 -2.50 9.59
CA ARG A 780 -14.92 -2.63 9.90
C ARG A 780 -15.35 -4.08 10.02
N LEU A 781 -14.82 -4.98 9.19
CA LEU A 781 -15.16 -6.41 9.24
C LEU A 781 -14.55 -7.06 10.49
N SER A 782 -13.27 -6.76 10.74
CA SER A 782 -12.49 -7.33 11.84
C SER A 782 -12.90 -6.80 13.22
N GLY A 783 -13.31 -5.53 13.30
CA GLY A 783 -13.58 -4.85 14.57
C GLY A 783 -12.31 -4.23 15.15
N THR A 784 -12.41 -2.99 15.63
CA THR A 784 -11.29 -2.24 16.21
C THR A 784 -11.73 -1.46 17.45
N GLY A 785 -10.79 -1.20 18.37
CA GLY A 785 -11.04 -0.37 19.55
C GLY A 785 -12.11 -0.91 20.50
N GLY A 786 -12.12 -2.23 20.74
CA GLY A 786 -13.09 -2.89 21.62
C GLY A 786 -14.48 -3.10 21.00
N LYS A 787 -14.69 -2.73 19.72
CA LYS A 787 -15.92 -3.03 18.99
C LYS A 787 -15.87 -4.44 18.38
N PRO A 788 -16.93 -5.24 18.50
CA PRO A 788 -16.97 -6.57 17.91
C PRO A 788 -16.93 -6.49 16.37
N GLY A 789 -16.28 -7.48 15.74
CA GLY A 789 -16.30 -7.63 14.28
C GLY A 789 -17.70 -7.92 13.75
N LEU A 790 -17.94 -7.73 12.44
CA LEU A 790 -19.29 -7.88 11.88
C LEU A 790 -19.84 -9.31 11.99
N PHE A 791 -18.98 -10.32 11.87
CA PHE A 791 -19.41 -11.71 12.06
C PHE A 791 -19.80 -12.02 13.50
N GLU A 792 -19.08 -11.46 14.46
CA GLU A 792 -19.38 -11.60 15.89
C GLU A 792 -20.68 -10.86 16.25
N ARG A 793 -20.84 -9.62 15.77
CA ARG A 793 -22.07 -8.84 15.88
C ARG A 793 -23.27 -9.62 15.33
N ARG A 794 -23.13 -10.25 14.16
CA ARG A 794 -24.16 -11.09 13.56
C ARG A 794 -24.41 -12.38 14.36
N GLY A 795 -23.36 -13.01 14.90
CA GLY A 795 -23.48 -14.19 15.75
C GLY A 795 -24.30 -13.91 17.01
N LYS A 796 -24.03 -12.78 17.67
CA LYS A 796 -24.80 -12.30 18.83
C LYS A 796 -26.29 -12.08 18.49
N LEU A 797 -26.55 -11.41 17.37
CA LEU A 797 -27.91 -11.17 16.87
C LEU A 797 -28.66 -12.47 16.55
N ILE A 798 -27.99 -13.44 15.91
CA ILE A 798 -28.59 -14.76 15.61
C ILE A 798 -29.06 -15.45 16.89
N LEU A 799 -28.26 -15.42 17.96
CA LEU A 799 -28.64 -16.04 19.24
C LEU A 799 -29.81 -15.32 19.89
N ALA A 800 -29.82 -13.98 19.88
CA ALA A 800 -30.94 -13.19 20.41
C ALA A 800 -32.26 -13.51 19.67
N ASN A 801 -32.24 -13.55 18.33
CA ASN A 801 -33.42 -13.90 17.54
C ASN A 801 -33.84 -15.37 17.70
N LYS A 802 -32.88 -16.30 17.85
CA LYS A 802 -33.20 -17.70 18.18
C LYS A 802 -33.93 -17.79 19.51
N ARG A 803 -33.46 -17.07 20.54
CA ARG A 803 -34.12 -17.05 21.85
C ARG A 803 -35.52 -16.45 21.73
N LEU A 804 -35.67 -15.28 21.12
CA LEU A 804 -36.97 -14.63 20.92
C LEU A 804 -37.94 -15.56 20.18
N ASN A 805 -37.52 -16.14 19.06
CA ASN A 805 -38.35 -17.05 18.26
C ASN A 805 -38.75 -18.31 19.04
N ALA A 806 -37.85 -18.87 19.86
CA ALA A 806 -38.17 -20.04 20.67
C ALA A 806 -39.20 -19.74 21.76
N VAL A 807 -39.04 -18.62 22.49
CA VAL A 807 -40.02 -18.20 23.52
C VAL A 807 -41.37 -17.88 22.86
N HIS A 808 -41.35 -17.12 21.77
CA HIS A 808 -42.54 -16.78 21.00
C HIS A 808 -43.26 -18.04 20.48
N ALA A 809 -42.52 -18.99 19.91
CA ALA A 809 -43.10 -20.24 19.42
C ALA A 809 -43.75 -21.07 20.52
N ALA A 810 -43.14 -21.16 21.71
CA ALA A 810 -43.73 -21.86 22.84
C ALA A 810 -45.01 -21.17 23.34
N ALA A 811 -45.00 -19.83 23.39
CA ALA A 811 -46.17 -19.03 23.76
C ALA A 811 -47.33 -19.25 22.77
N ILE A 812 -47.07 -19.10 21.46
CA ILE A 812 -48.09 -19.30 20.42
C ILE A 812 -48.63 -20.74 20.42
N LYS A 813 -47.76 -21.76 20.52
CA LYS A 813 -48.22 -23.16 20.55
C LYS A 813 -49.09 -23.47 21.77
N ALA A 814 -48.80 -22.86 22.93
CA ALA A 814 -49.65 -22.97 24.11
C ALA A 814 -51.01 -22.27 23.89
N ILE A 815 -51.01 -21.07 23.29
CA ILE A 815 -52.23 -20.33 22.97
C ILE A 815 -53.10 -21.08 21.96
N ARG A 816 -52.51 -21.66 20.90
CA ARG A 816 -53.20 -22.52 19.93
C ARG A 816 -53.85 -23.75 20.57
N ARG A 817 -53.32 -24.23 21.70
CA ARG A 817 -53.92 -25.33 22.50
C ARG A 817 -55.00 -24.87 23.49
N GLY A 818 -55.32 -23.58 23.51
CA GLY A 818 -56.34 -22.99 24.37
C GLY A 818 -55.83 -22.46 25.71
N VAL A 819 -54.51 -22.33 25.92
CA VAL A 819 -53.98 -21.66 27.11
C VAL A 819 -54.14 -20.14 26.94
N ARG A 820 -54.78 -19.49 27.91
CA ARG A 820 -54.94 -18.02 27.92
C ARG A 820 -53.59 -17.29 27.86
N VAL A 821 -53.51 -16.21 27.09
CA VAL A 821 -52.26 -15.46 26.88
C VAL A 821 -51.73 -14.85 28.19
N GLU A 822 -52.62 -14.37 29.06
CA GLU A 822 -52.29 -13.82 30.38
C GLU A 822 -51.67 -14.90 31.27
N ALA A 823 -52.14 -16.15 31.15
CA ALA A 823 -51.57 -17.26 31.89
C ALA A 823 -50.15 -17.60 31.38
N VAL A 824 -49.94 -17.61 30.06
CA VAL A 824 -48.60 -17.80 29.46
C VAL A 824 -47.64 -16.70 29.93
N LEU A 825 -48.04 -15.44 29.80
CA LEU A 825 -47.22 -14.29 30.19
C LEU A 825 -46.95 -14.27 31.70
N ALA A 826 -47.94 -14.57 32.55
CA ALA A 826 -47.71 -14.67 33.99
C ALA A 826 -46.69 -15.77 34.37
N ARG A 827 -46.58 -16.85 33.58
CA ARG A 827 -45.53 -17.86 33.78
C ARG A 827 -44.17 -17.38 33.27
N LEU A 828 -44.12 -16.77 32.09
CA LEU A 828 -42.89 -16.19 31.53
C LEU A 828 -42.32 -15.07 32.41
N ALA A 829 -43.18 -14.28 33.05
CA ALA A 829 -42.80 -13.18 33.94
C ALA A 829 -41.95 -13.66 35.13
N ARG A 830 -42.14 -14.91 35.58
CA ARG A 830 -41.30 -15.52 36.63
C ARG A 830 -39.84 -15.65 36.22
N ASN A 831 -39.57 -15.76 34.91
CA ASN A 831 -38.26 -15.72 34.27
C ASN A 831 -37.17 -16.58 34.95
N ASP A 832 -37.52 -17.83 35.29
CA ASP A 832 -36.65 -18.80 35.98
C ASP A 832 -36.80 -20.15 35.30
N THR A 833 -35.78 -20.59 34.56
CA THR A 833 -35.81 -21.82 33.76
C THR A 833 -35.92 -23.08 34.63
N VAL A 834 -35.25 -23.12 35.78
CA VAL A 834 -35.25 -24.28 36.68
C VAL A 834 -36.60 -24.47 37.35
N LYS A 835 -37.22 -23.38 37.83
CA LYS A 835 -38.58 -23.46 38.36
C LYS A 835 -39.58 -23.80 37.27
N MET A 836 -39.41 -23.22 36.08
CA MET A 836 -40.34 -23.43 34.98
C MET A 836 -40.32 -24.87 34.46
N SER A 837 -39.16 -25.53 34.41
CA SER A 837 -39.02 -26.91 33.91
C SER A 837 -39.69 -27.95 34.80
N HIS A 838 -39.73 -27.75 36.12
CA HIS A 838 -40.21 -28.75 37.09
C HIS A 838 -41.62 -28.47 37.64
N ASP A 839 -42.12 -27.24 37.57
CA ASP A 839 -43.49 -26.92 37.99
C ASP A 839 -44.52 -27.47 36.98
N THR A 840 -45.28 -28.48 37.41
CA THR A 840 -46.29 -29.18 36.60
C THR A 840 -47.46 -28.30 36.20
N ASN A 841 -47.64 -27.14 36.85
CA ASN A 841 -48.67 -26.15 36.49
C ASN A 841 -48.31 -25.32 35.25
N ASN A 842 -47.06 -25.39 34.75
CA ASN A 842 -46.68 -24.74 33.51
C ASN A 842 -47.18 -25.54 32.30
N PRO A 843 -47.64 -24.88 31.22
CA PRO A 843 -47.91 -25.54 29.94
C PRO A 843 -46.70 -26.37 29.48
N ARG A 844 -46.97 -27.51 28.82
CA ARG A 844 -45.90 -28.42 28.37
C ARG A 844 -44.86 -27.71 27.50
N GLU A 845 -45.32 -26.79 26.64
CA GLU A 845 -44.49 -26.01 25.74
C GLU A 845 -43.47 -25.14 26.51
N LEU A 846 -43.90 -24.52 27.62
CA LEU A 846 -43.03 -23.71 28.47
C LEU A 846 -42.04 -24.57 29.27
N ARG A 847 -42.45 -25.77 29.71
CA ARG A 847 -41.54 -26.71 30.38
C ARG A 847 -40.45 -27.23 29.45
N GLU A 848 -40.83 -27.62 28.23
CA GLU A 848 -39.89 -28.08 27.20
C GLU A 848 -38.89 -26.98 26.80
N LEU A 849 -39.38 -25.75 26.61
CA LEU A 849 -38.56 -24.57 26.37
C LEU A 849 -37.57 -24.33 27.51
N ALA A 850 -38.05 -24.31 28.76
CA ALA A 850 -37.20 -24.08 29.93
C ALA A 850 -36.11 -25.16 30.09
N LEU A 851 -36.46 -26.43 29.86
CA LEU A 851 -35.49 -27.54 29.83
C LEU A 851 -34.45 -27.37 28.71
N ALA A 852 -34.86 -26.87 27.54
CA ALA A 852 -33.93 -26.57 26.46
C ALA A 852 -32.96 -25.44 26.84
N CYS A 853 -33.47 -24.31 27.31
CA CYS A 853 -32.66 -23.16 27.73
C CYS A 853 -31.69 -23.53 28.86
N ALA A 854 -32.12 -24.31 29.85
CA ALA A 854 -31.27 -24.74 30.96
C ALA A 854 -30.05 -25.58 30.52
N ARG A 855 -30.06 -26.17 29.32
CA ARG A 855 -28.91 -26.92 28.75
C ARG A 855 -27.97 -26.03 27.93
N GLU A 856 -28.25 -24.74 27.83
CA GLU A 856 -27.54 -23.86 26.91
C GLU A 856 -26.43 -23.01 27.55
N GLY A 857 -26.23 -23.09 28.87
CA GLY A 857 -25.26 -22.28 29.61
C GLY A 857 -23.81 -22.73 29.43
N ASP A 858 -22.88 -21.82 29.74
CA ASP A 858 -21.43 -22.05 29.76
C ASP A 858 -20.83 -21.96 31.18
N GLY A 859 -21.66 -21.76 32.20
CA GLY A 859 -21.28 -21.57 33.60
C GLY A 859 -20.93 -20.12 33.98
N ALA A 860 -20.91 -19.19 33.01
CA ALA A 860 -20.66 -17.76 33.25
C ALA A 860 -21.82 -16.88 32.79
N CYS A 861 -22.50 -17.24 31.69
CA CYS A 861 -23.66 -16.54 31.19
C CYS A 861 -24.92 -16.83 32.00
N THR A 862 -25.99 -16.07 31.75
CA THR A 862 -27.23 -16.16 32.53
C THR A 862 -28.45 -16.62 31.72
N TRP A 863 -28.37 -16.77 30.40
CA TRP A 863 -29.54 -17.17 29.58
C TRP A 863 -30.04 -18.61 29.80
N ASP A 864 -29.29 -19.42 30.53
CA ASP A 864 -29.66 -20.77 30.94
C ASP A 864 -30.51 -20.75 32.21
N GLN A 865 -30.43 -19.68 32.99
CA GLN A 865 -31.21 -19.43 34.21
C GLN A 865 -32.43 -18.53 33.95
N TYR A 866 -32.31 -17.62 32.98
CA TYR A 866 -33.36 -16.67 32.60
C TYR A 866 -33.77 -16.87 31.14
N LEU A 867 -35.06 -16.88 30.86
CA LEU A 867 -35.58 -17.01 29.50
C LEU A 867 -35.39 -15.72 28.71
N LEU A 868 -35.64 -14.57 29.35
CA LEU A 868 -35.80 -13.26 28.71
C LEU A 868 -34.92 -12.20 29.37
N THR A 869 -34.35 -11.32 28.55
CA THR A 869 -33.93 -9.96 28.96
C THR A 869 -35.11 -8.99 28.77
N PRO A 870 -35.09 -7.79 29.38
CA PRO A 870 -36.12 -6.78 29.14
C PRO A 870 -36.33 -6.45 27.65
N THR A 871 -35.25 -6.38 26.86
CA THR A 871 -35.32 -6.13 25.41
C THR A 871 -36.02 -7.27 24.64
N ILE A 872 -35.67 -8.53 24.93
CA ILE A 872 -36.32 -9.69 24.28
C ILE A 872 -37.79 -9.79 24.73
N ALA A 873 -38.07 -9.49 25.99
CA ALA A 873 -39.41 -9.46 26.54
C ALA A 873 -40.30 -8.41 25.86
N ALA A 874 -39.77 -7.20 25.63
CA ALA A 874 -40.49 -6.15 24.91
C ALA A 874 -40.81 -6.55 23.46
N ALA A 875 -39.86 -7.13 22.74
CA ALA A 875 -40.09 -7.64 21.40
C ALA A 875 -41.17 -8.75 21.36
N LEU A 876 -41.18 -9.64 22.36
CA LEU A 876 -42.23 -10.68 22.49
C LEU A 876 -43.62 -10.05 22.65
N ILE A 877 -43.76 -9.06 23.54
CA ILE A 877 -45.04 -8.35 23.72
C ILE A 877 -45.45 -7.63 22.44
N GLY A 878 -44.50 -7.00 21.75
CA GLY A 878 -44.70 -6.39 20.44
C GLY A 878 -45.32 -7.37 19.43
N ARG A 879 -44.75 -8.59 19.29
CA ARG A 879 -45.30 -9.62 18.39
C ARG A 879 -46.68 -10.09 18.80
N LEU A 880 -46.92 -10.36 20.09
CA LEU A 880 -48.22 -10.84 20.57
C LEU A 880 -49.33 -9.80 20.37
N ARG A 881 -49.03 -8.52 20.64
CA ARG A 881 -49.96 -7.41 20.42
C ARG A 881 -50.30 -7.26 18.94
N GLN A 882 -49.27 -7.23 18.08
CA GLN A 882 -49.45 -7.06 16.63
C GLN A 882 -50.13 -8.27 15.95
N ALA A 883 -50.10 -9.43 16.59
CA ALA A 883 -50.87 -10.61 16.16
C ALA A 883 -52.35 -10.58 16.59
N GLY A 884 -52.79 -9.52 17.28
CA GLY A 884 -54.15 -9.37 17.83
C GLY A 884 -54.45 -10.29 19.02
N LEU A 885 -53.42 -10.84 19.69
CA LEU A 885 -53.63 -11.83 20.75
C LEU A 885 -54.03 -11.20 22.10
N PHE A 886 -54.02 -9.87 22.20
CA PHE A 886 -54.46 -9.15 23.39
C PHE A 886 -55.89 -8.60 23.29
N LEU A 887 -56.57 -8.74 22.15
CA LEU A 887 -57.93 -8.20 21.97
C LEU A 887 -58.90 -8.64 23.07
N ASP A 888 -58.79 -9.90 23.52
CA ASP A 888 -59.61 -10.47 24.60
C ASP A 888 -58.90 -10.50 25.98
N ALA A 889 -57.78 -9.79 26.14
CA ALA A 889 -56.95 -9.78 27.36
C ALA A 889 -56.82 -8.36 27.94
N PRO A 890 -57.78 -7.89 28.75
CA PRO A 890 -57.88 -6.49 29.17
C PRO A 890 -56.60 -5.92 29.82
N GLU A 891 -55.94 -6.70 30.69
CA GLU A 891 -54.68 -6.29 31.35
C GLU A 891 -53.57 -5.94 30.35
N TRP A 892 -53.50 -6.66 29.24
CA TRP A 892 -52.46 -6.52 28.21
C TRP A 892 -52.88 -5.59 27.07
N ASN A 893 -54.18 -5.53 26.78
CA ASN A 893 -54.75 -4.63 25.77
C ASN A 893 -54.64 -3.16 26.19
N ASP A 894 -54.96 -2.87 27.45
CA ASP A 894 -54.97 -1.50 27.99
C ASP A 894 -53.55 -1.01 28.37
N ARG A 895 -52.55 -1.90 28.33
CA ARG A 895 -51.17 -1.57 28.66
C ARG A 895 -50.56 -0.67 27.58
N PRO A 896 -49.89 0.44 27.95
CA PRO A 896 -49.29 1.35 26.97
C PRO A 896 -48.33 0.64 26.01
N ALA A 897 -48.53 0.81 24.70
CA ALA A 897 -47.65 0.25 23.68
C ALA A 897 -46.36 1.08 23.54
N THR A 898 -45.53 1.07 24.59
CA THR A 898 -44.25 1.80 24.67
C THR A 898 -43.11 0.82 24.99
N PRO A 899 -41.89 1.05 24.50
CA PRO A 899 -40.75 0.19 24.79
C PRO A 899 -40.51 -0.02 26.29
N GLU A 900 -40.72 1.02 27.11
CA GLU A 900 -40.56 0.98 28.56
C GLU A 900 -41.61 0.07 29.21
N ALA A 901 -42.90 0.27 28.88
CA ALA A 901 -43.97 -0.55 29.43
C ALA A 901 -43.90 -2.01 28.95
N ASP A 902 -43.45 -2.25 27.72
CA ASP A 902 -43.29 -3.60 27.16
C ASP A 902 -42.06 -4.33 27.72
N ALA A 903 -41.09 -3.60 28.28
CA ALA A 903 -39.93 -4.17 28.97
C ALA A 903 -40.20 -4.47 30.47
N ASP A 904 -41.14 -3.76 31.10
CA ASP A 904 -41.36 -3.75 32.56
C ASP A 904 -42.45 -4.72 33.05
N TRP A 905 -42.36 -6.00 32.70
CA TRP A 905 -43.31 -7.03 33.16
C TRP A 905 -42.66 -8.29 33.74
N LEU A 906 -41.33 -8.35 33.74
CA LEU A 906 -40.59 -9.47 34.31
C LEU A 906 -40.46 -9.29 35.83
N MET A 907 -40.79 -10.34 36.60
CA MET A 907 -40.61 -10.36 38.05
C MET A 907 -39.13 -10.41 38.48
N ARG A 908 -38.27 -10.90 37.58
CA ARG A 908 -36.81 -10.89 37.73
C ARG A 908 -36.16 -10.71 36.37
N ALA A 909 -35.11 -9.90 36.31
CA ALA A 909 -34.27 -9.71 35.13
C ALA A 909 -32.89 -10.37 35.35
N PRO A 910 -32.18 -10.74 34.27
CA PRO A 910 -30.78 -11.14 34.36
C PRO A 910 -29.93 -10.03 35.02
N PRO A 911 -28.95 -10.37 35.86
CA PRO A 911 -28.09 -9.37 36.49
C PRO A 911 -27.17 -8.70 35.45
N GLU A 912 -26.85 -7.42 35.67
CA GLU A 912 -26.02 -6.63 34.72
C GLU A 912 -24.53 -6.95 34.77
N ASP A 913 -24.06 -7.57 35.85
CA ASP A 913 -22.65 -7.93 36.09
C ASP A 913 -22.22 -9.22 35.37
N ALA A 914 -23.16 -9.94 34.75
CA ALA A 914 -22.90 -11.16 34.00
C ALA A 914 -23.51 -11.10 32.58
N PRO A 915 -22.83 -11.66 31.57
CA PRO A 915 -23.36 -11.64 30.21
C PRO A 915 -24.62 -12.52 30.10
N PHE A 916 -25.66 -12.03 29.42
CA PHE A 916 -26.81 -12.88 29.13
C PHE A 916 -26.43 -14.03 28.19
N LEU A 917 -25.77 -13.71 27.07
CA LEU A 917 -25.41 -14.70 26.04
C LEU A 917 -24.04 -15.34 26.30
N PRO A 918 -23.90 -16.65 26.06
CA PRO A 918 -22.62 -17.36 26.18
C PRO A 918 -21.65 -16.97 25.06
N ALA A 919 -20.41 -16.63 25.43
CA ALA A 919 -19.42 -16.09 24.50
C ALA A 919 -18.91 -17.15 23.50
N ASP A 920 -18.80 -18.41 23.93
CA ASP A 920 -18.39 -19.53 23.08
C ASP A 920 -19.38 -19.75 21.92
N LYS A 921 -20.70 -19.67 22.19
CA LYS A 921 -21.72 -19.81 21.14
C LYS A 921 -21.75 -18.63 20.19
N ILE A 922 -21.49 -17.41 20.67
CA ILE A 922 -21.32 -16.25 19.79
C ILE A 922 -20.17 -16.51 18.81
N ALA A 923 -19.04 -17.01 19.31
CA ALA A 923 -17.88 -17.33 18.47
C ALA A 923 -18.19 -18.47 17.48
N VAL A 924 -18.94 -19.50 17.88
CA VAL A 924 -19.36 -20.59 16.98
C VAL A 924 -20.26 -20.07 15.85
N GLU A 925 -21.26 -19.25 16.16
CA GLU A 925 -22.14 -18.66 15.13
C GLU A 925 -21.36 -17.69 14.23
N ALA A 926 -20.47 -16.87 14.79
CA ALA A 926 -19.60 -15.98 14.02
C ALA A 926 -18.71 -16.77 13.04
N LYS A 927 -18.10 -17.86 13.50
CA LYS A 927 -17.30 -18.76 12.67
C LYS A 927 -18.12 -19.40 11.57
N LYS A 928 -19.36 -19.80 11.85
CA LYS A 928 -20.30 -20.36 10.85
C LYS A 928 -20.66 -19.33 9.78
N VAL A 929 -20.90 -18.08 10.17
CA VAL A 929 -21.15 -16.99 9.21
C VAL A 929 -19.91 -16.76 8.34
N GLY A 930 -18.74 -16.62 8.95
CA GLY A 930 -17.49 -16.36 8.23
C GLY A 930 -17.09 -17.49 7.27
N SER A 931 -17.08 -18.74 7.75
CA SER A 931 -16.75 -19.93 6.92
C SER A 931 -17.81 -20.18 5.84
N GLY A 932 -19.08 -19.88 6.14
CA GLY A 932 -20.18 -19.98 5.19
C GLY A 932 -20.02 -19.08 3.96
N VAL A 933 -19.41 -17.90 4.14
CA VAL A 933 -19.06 -17.00 3.02
C VAL A 933 -17.75 -17.41 2.38
N LEU A 934 -16.69 -17.66 3.16
CA LEU A 934 -15.36 -18.03 2.63
C LEU A 934 -15.43 -19.26 1.71
N SER A 935 -16.22 -20.28 2.07
CA SER A 935 -16.45 -21.48 1.25
C SER A 935 -17.11 -21.22 -0.12
N LYS A 936 -17.65 -20.02 -0.34
CA LYS A 936 -18.38 -19.62 -1.56
C LYS A 936 -17.62 -18.62 -2.41
N LEU A 937 -16.36 -18.33 -2.07
CA LEU A 937 -15.49 -17.44 -2.84
C LEU A 937 -14.68 -18.26 -3.83
N TYR A 938 -14.92 -18.07 -5.13
CA TYR A 938 -14.14 -18.75 -6.17
C TYR A 938 -12.65 -18.40 -6.11
N LEU A 939 -12.29 -17.20 -5.64
CA LEU A 939 -10.88 -16.80 -5.47
C LEU A 939 -10.28 -17.22 -4.12
N GLY A 940 -11.02 -17.95 -3.28
CA GLY A 940 -10.54 -18.56 -2.03
C GLY A 940 -10.24 -17.58 -0.88
N LYS A 941 -10.32 -16.27 -1.10
CA LYS A 941 -10.11 -15.23 -0.08
C LYS A 941 -11.10 -14.08 -0.23
N MET A 942 -11.43 -13.42 0.88
CA MET A 942 -12.20 -12.18 0.84
C MET A 942 -11.36 -11.07 0.17
N PRO A 943 -11.95 -10.26 -0.72
CA PRO A 943 -11.25 -9.08 -1.24
C PRO A 943 -11.07 -8.06 -0.11
N THR A 944 -9.94 -7.37 -0.11
CA THR A 944 -9.68 -6.27 0.83
C THR A 944 -10.39 -4.98 0.40
N GLU A 945 -10.52 -4.02 1.30
CA GLU A 945 -11.02 -2.67 0.96
C GLU A 945 -10.22 -2.04 -0.18
N HIS A 946 -8.91 -2.30 -0.24
CA HIS A 946 -8.04 -1.88 -1.32
C HIS A 946 -8.38 -2.58 -2.64
N ASP A 947 -8.56 -3.91 -2.65
CA ASP A 947 -8.89 -4.68 -3.87
C ASP A 947 -10.20 -4.18 -4.50
N VAL A 948 -11.23 -3.93 -3.68
CA VAL A 948 -12.53 -3.41 -4.15
C VAL A 948 -12.41 -1.98 -4.68
N ALA A 949 -11.68 -1.12 -3.97
CA ALA A 949 -11.44 0.25 -4.42
C ALA A 949 -10.61 0.31 -5.71
N GLN A 950 -9.60 -0.55 -5.82
CA GLN A 950 -8.78 -0.72 -7.01
C GLN A 950 -9.63 -1.11 -8.22
N ALA A 951 -10.45 -2.15 -8.09
CA ALA A 951 -11.38 -2.56 -9.15
C ALA A 951 -12.32 -1.41 -9.54
N THR A 952 -12.85 -0.68 -8.54
CA THR A 952 -13.73 0.48 -8.73
C THR A 952 -13.08 1.57 -9.58
N VAL A 953 -11.81 1.90 -9.30
CA VAL A 953 -11.06 2.90 -10.08
C VAL A 953 -10.91 2.44 -11.54
N PHE A 954 -10.65 1.16 -11.83
CA PHE A 954 -10.64 0.69 -13.22
C PHE A 954 -11.99 0.76 -13.91
N PHE A 955 -13.06 0.38 -13.21
CA PHE A 955 -14.40 0.46 -13.78
C PHE A 955 -14.77 1.90 -14.13
N LEU A 956 -14.36 2.88 -13.32
CA LEU A 956 -14.56 4.31 -13.59
C LEU A 956 -13.77 4.81 -14.80
N ALA A 957 -12.74 4.09 -15.25
CA ALA A 957 -11.92 4.50 -16.39
C ALA A 957 -12.55 4.11 -17.72
N ASP A 958 -13.35 3.04 -17.72
CA ASP A 958 -14.11 2.58 -18.88
C ASP A 958 -15.13 3.62 -19.36
N ARG A 959 -15.35 3.69 -20.67
CA ARG A 959 -16.29 4.62 -21.33
C ARG A 959 -17.40 3.92 -22.12
N ALA A 960 -17.49 2.59 -22.05
CA ALA A 960 -18.40 1.80 -22.87
C ALA A 960 -19.55 1.16 -22.07
N VAL A 961 -19.38 0.97 -20.76
CA VAL A 961 -20.32 0.26 -19.91
C VAL A 961 -21.27 1.25 -19.22
N SER A 962 -22.58 0.99 -19.31
CA SER A 962 -23.63 1.69 -18.59
C SER A 962 -24.81 0.75 -18.36
N GLY A 963 -25.48 0.84 -17.22
CA GLY A 963 -26.59 -0.03 -16.84
C GLY A 963 -26.18 -1.36 -16.20
N GLU A 964 -24.91 -1.51 -15.80
CA GLU A 964 -24.35 -2.77 -15.30
C GLU A 964 -23.93 -2.74 -13.82
N THR A 965 -23.86 -3.92 -13.20
CA THR A 965 -23.35 -4.10 -11.83
C THR A 965 -22.10 -4.96 -11.84
N PHE A 966 -20.95 -4.38 -11.50
CA PHE A 966 -19.69 -5.12 -11.38
C PHE A 966 -19.62 -5.88 -10.05
N MET A 967 -18.92 -7.02 -10.05
CA MET A 967 -18.88 -7.97 -8.92
C MET A 967 -17.47 -8.14 -8.32
N PRO A 968 -16.84 -7.10 -7.73
CA PRO A 968 -15.53 -7.21 -7.08
C PRO A 968 -15.64 -7.91 -5.70
N SER A 969 -16.08 -9.17 -5.68
CA SER A 969 -16.53 -9.88 -4.48
C SER A 969 -15.61 -11.02 -4.02
N GLY A 970 -14.48 -11.24 -4.71
CA GLY A 970 -13.69 -12.47 -4.53
C GLY A 970 -14.29 -13.68 -5.26
N GLY A 971 -15.19 -13.45 -6.23
CA GLY A 971 -15.96 -14.50 -6.90
C GLY A 971 -17.00 -15.12 -5.96
N LEU A 972 -17.68 -14.31 -5.16
CA LEU A 972 -18.73 -14.78 -4.26
C LEU A 972 -19.90 -15.36 -5.04
N SER A 973 -20.22 -16.62 -4.78
CA SER A 973 -21.32 -17.34 -5.41
C SER A 973 -22.19 -18.04 -4.38
N VAL A 974 -23.32 -17.41 -4.05
CA VAL A 974 -24.38 -18.00 -3.25
C VAL A 974 -25.43 -18.55 -4.21
N GLU A 975 -25.54 -19.88 -4.28
CA GLU A 975 -26.53 -20.53 -5.14
C GLU A 975 -27.94 -20.38 -4.58
N ARG A 976 -28.88 -19.98 -5.44
CA ARG A 976 -30.31 -19.83 -5.15
C ARG A 976 -31.13 -19.87 -6.44
N SER A 977 -32.45 -19.96 -6.30
CA SER A 977 -33.41 -20.12 -7.42
C SER A 977 -34.57 -19.12 -7.39
N THR A 978 -34.35 -17.98 -6.72
CA THR A 978 -35.26 -16.84 -6.54
C THR A 978 -35.22 -15.93 -7.77
N THR A 979 -35.56 -16.49 -8.93
CA THR A 979 -35.64 -15.75 -10.19
C THR A 979 -37.01 -15.11 -10.37
N GLU A 980 -37.07 -13.98 -11.09
CA GLU A 980 -38.33 -13.51 -11.71
C GLU A 980 -38.85 -14.61 -12.66
N ARG A 981 -40.17 -14.85 -12.66
CA ARG A 981 -40.83 -15.85 -13.52
C ARG A 981 -42.06 -15.25 -14.16
N GLU A 982 -42.40 -15.68 -15.36
CA GLU A 982 -43.67 -15.35 -16.01
C GLU A 982 -44.68 -16.49 -15.81
N LEU A 983 -45.93 -16.14 -15.52
CA LEU A 983 -46.95 -17.12 -15.15
C LEU A 983 -47.48 -17.89 -16.38
N PHE A 984 -47.42 -19.22 -16.30
CA PHE A 984 -48.16 -20.13 -17.19
C PHE A 984 -48.69 -21.39 -16.47
N GLY A 985 -49.18 -21.25 -15.23
CA GLY A 985 -49.66 -22.38 -14.42
C GLY A 985 -50.95 -22.06 -13.64
N SER A 986 -51.61 -23.10 -13.13
CA SER A 986 -52.82 -22.98 -12.33
C SER A 986 -52.82 -23.98 -11.15
N PRO A 987 -53.49 -23.66 -10.03
CA PRO A 987 -53.71 -24.63 -8.95
C PRO A 987 -54.83 -25.61 -9.32
N LYS A 988 -54.94 -26.71 -8.56
CA LYS A 988 -56.13 -27.58 -8.59
C LYS A 988 -57.32 -26.87 -7.95
N GLN A 989 -58.55 -27.15 -8.43
CA GLN A 989 -59.77 -26.62 -7.82
C GLN A 989 -59.92 -27.00 -6.34
N GLU A 990 -59.57 -28.24 -5.96
CA GLU A 990 -59.57 -28.71 -4.57
C GLU A 990 -58.77 -27.82 -3.61
N ARG A 991 -57.73 -27.13 -4.11
CA ARG A 991 -56.93 -26.19 -3.33
C ARG A 991 -57.65 -24.85 -3.17
N LEU A 992 -58.34 -24.39 -4.22
CA LEU A 992 -59.13 -23.16 -4.19
C LEU A 992 -60.35 -23.31 -3.27
N ASP A 993 -60.99 -24.48 -3.27
CA ASP A 993 -62.17 -24.76 -2.44
C ASP A 993 -61.87 -24.66 -0.92
N GLN A 994 -60.61 -24.69 -0.50
CA GLN A 994 -60.20 -24.47 0.91
C GLN A 994 -60.42 -23.02 1.36
N MET A 995 -60.60 -22.09 0.42
CA MET A 995 -60.99 -20.70 0.69
C MET A 995 -62.47 -20.55 1.05
N ARG A 996 -63.28 -21.60 0.87
CA ARG A 996 -64.71 -21.56 1.18
C ARG A 996 -64.93 -21.14 2.63
N GLY A 997 -65.71 -20.09 2.83
CA GLY A 997 -66.05 -19.59 4.17
C GLY A 997 -64.94 -18.79 4.86
N LYS A 998 -63.84 -18.49 4.16
CA LYS A 998 -62.71 -17.72 4.72
C LYS A 998 -62.88 -16.22 4.48
N THR A 999 -62.11 -15.43 5.24
CA THR A 999 -61.97 -13.97 5.06
C THR A 999 -60.70 -13.66 4.27
N VAL A 1000 -60.78 -12.76 3.30
CA VAL A 1000 -59.65 -12.26 2.52
C VAL A 1000 -59.57 -10.75 2.67
N TRP A 1001 -58.35 -10.21 2.77
CA TRP A 1001 -58.12 -8.76 2.74
C TRP A 1001 -57.44 -8.37 1.44
N ILE A 1002 -58.03 -7.37 0.77
CA ILE A 1002 -57.45 -6.73 -0.41
C ILE A 1002 -57.14 -5.29 -0.02
N ILE A 1003 -55.87 -4.90 -0.12
CA ILE A 1003 -55.39 -3.55 0.21
C ILE A 1003 -55.03 -2.86 -1.11
N GLY A 1004 -55.72 -1.78 -1.45
CA GLY A 1004 -55.52 -1.09 -2.73
C GLY A 1004 -56.46 0.08 -2.96
N GLU A 1005 -56.22 0.82 -4.04
CA GLU A 1005 -57.00 2.01 -4.40
C GLU A 1005 -57.09 2.18 -5.92
N HIS A 1006 -55.98 2.54 -6.58
CA HIS A 1006 -56.01 2.98 -7.98
C HIS A 1006 -56.14 1.85 -9.03
N LEU A 1007 -55.84 0.60 -8.66
CA LEU A 1007 -55.85 -0.57 -9.56
C LEU A 1007 -57.24 -1.20 -9.67
N ALA A 1008 -58.27 -0.39 -9.95
CA ALA A 1008 -59.67 -0.78 -9.77
C ALA A 1008 -60.04 -2.11 -10.45
N ASP A 1009 -59.67 -2.29 -11.72
CA ASP A 1009 -59.97 -3.49 -12.51
C ASP A 1009 -59.35 -4.76 -11.91
N TYR A 1010 -58.07 -4.67 -11.49
CA TYR A 1010 -57.34 -5.79 -10.89
C TYR A 1010 -57.93 -6.17 -9.52
N LEU A 1011 -58.33 -5.17 -8.72
CA LEU A 1011 -58.89 -5.38 -7.38
C LEU A 1011 -60.32 -5.94 -7.46
N ALA A 1012 -61.14 -5.44 -8.40
CA ALA A 1012 -62.48 -5.94 -8.67
C ALA A 1012 -62.45 -7.40 -9.14
N GLU A 1013 -61.68 -7.73 -10.19
CA GLU A 1013 -61.60 -9.10 -10.69
C GLU A 1013 -61.03 -10.07 -9.65
N THR A 1014 -60.11 -9.62 -8.79
CA THR A 1014 -59.61 -10.44 -7.68
C THR A 1014 -60.66 -10.67 -6.59
N ALA A 1015 -61.42 -9.63 -6.22
CA ALA A 1015 -62.53 -9.77 -5.28
C ALA A 1015 -63.60 -10.73 -5.83
N ARG A 1016 -63.97 -10.58 -7.11
CA ARG A 1016 -64.87 -11.49 -7.84
C ARG A 1016 -64.37 -12.93 -7.76
N ALA A 1017 -63.11 -13.18 -8.11
CA ALA A 1017 -62.53 -14.52 -8.13
C ALA A 1017 -62.52 -15.19 -6.74
N PHE A 1018 -62.28 -14.43 -5.66
CA PHE A 1018 -62.36 -14.98 -4.31
C PHE A 1018 -63.81 -15.31 -3.88
N ILE A 1019 -64.77 -14.46 -4.23
CA ILE A 1019 -66.18 -14.62 -3.82
C ILE A 1019 -66.88 -15.69 -4.66
N GLU A 1020 -66.79 -15.59 -5.98
CA GLU A 1020 -67.50 -16.47 -6.92
C GLU A 1020 -66.79 -17.80 -7.12
N ASP A 1021 -65.50 -17.77 -7.46
CA ASP A 1021 -64.75 -18.97 -7.89
C ASP A 1021 -64.22 -19.77 -6.69
N CYS A 1022 -63.96 -19.10 -5.55
CA CYS A 1022 -63.38 -19.72 -4.35
C CYS A 1022 -64.33 -19.73 -3.13
N HIS A 1023 -65.49 -19.07 -3.23
CA HIS A 1023 -66.52 -19.03 -2.19
C HIS A 1023 -66.06 -18.47 -0.84
N ALA A 1024 -65.16 -17.47 -0.86
CA ALA A 1024 -64.81 -16.70 0.34
C ALA A 1024 -66.07 -16.07 0.95
N ALA A 1025 -66.19 -16.10 2.27
CA ALA A 1025 -67.36 -15.54 2.97
C ALA A 1025 -67.33 -14.02 3.04
N ASN A 1026 -66.13 -13.43 3.10
CA ASN A 1026 -65.96 -12.00 3.21
C ASN A 1026 -64.67 -11.56 2.51
N VAL A 1027 -64.76 -10.48 1.73
CA VAL A 1027 -63.61 -9.76 1.19
C VAL A 1027 -63.59 -8.36 1.79
N VAL A 1028 -62.65 -8.11 2.69
CA VAL A 1028 -62.42 -6.78 3.27
C VAL A 1028 -61.54 -5.99 2.33
N LEU A 1029 -62.09 -4.95 1.74
CA LEU A 1029 -61.38 -4.05 0.83
C LEU A 1029 -60.90 -2.82 1.61
N ILE A 1030 -59.61 -2.80 1.93
CA ILE A 1030 -58.96 -1.73 2.68
C ILE A 1030 -58.45 -0.67 1.69
N THR A 1031 -59.10 0.49 1.70
CA THR A 1031 -58.85 1.58 0.75
C THR A 1031 -58.31 2.82 1.47
N ARG A 1032 -57.73 3.76 0.71
CA ARG A 1032 -57.33 5.07 1.24
C ARG A 1032 -58.51 6.03 1.25
N THR A 1033 -59.45 5.90 0.33
CA THR A 1033 -60.63 6.77 0.23
C THR A 1033 -61.93 5.99 0.05
N PRO A 1034 -63.08 6.54 0.51
CA PRO A 1034 -64.39 5.95 0.22
C PRO A 1034 -64.67 5.84 -1.30
N GLU A 1035 -64.19 6.81 -2.09
CA GLU A 1035 -64.37 6.83 -3.54
C GLU A 1035 -63.65 5.65 -4.23
N GLY A 1036 -62.47 5.27 -3.75
CA GLY A 1036 -61.76 4.09 -4.24
C GLY A 1036 -62.54 2.80 -4.02
N PHE A 1037 -63.16 2.64 -2.85
CA PHE A 1037 -64.01 1.48 -2.56
C PHE A 1037 -65.21 1.42 -3.52
N GLU A 1038 -65.92 2.54 -3.68
CA GLU A 1038 -67.07 2.58 -4.57
C GLU A 1038 -66.70 2.36 -6.05
N ALA A 1039 -65.54 2.85 -6.50
CA ALA A 1039 -65.05 2.61 -7.86
C ALA A 1039 -64.81 1.13 -8.14
N ILE A 1040 -64.24 0.39 -7.18
CA ILE A 1040 -63.98 -1.05 -7.29
C ILE A 1040 -65.30 -1.83 -7.21
N LYS A 1041 -66.16 -1.48 -6.26
CA LYS A 1041 -67.46 -2.12 -6.07
C LYS A 1041 -68.38 -1.97 -7.29
N ALA A 1042 -68.33 -0.83 -7.97
CA ALA A 1042 -69.16 -0.55 -9.15
C ALA A 1042 -68.86 -1.47 -10.36
N GLN A 1043 -67.73 -2.18 -10.36
CA GLN A 1043 -67.38 -3.13 -11.42
C GLN A 1043 -67.93 -4.54 -11.18
N LEU A 1044 -68.55 -4.80 -10.03
CA LEU A 1044 -69.03 -6.11 -9.62
C LEU A 1044 -70.54 -6.22 -9.75
N ASP A 1045 -71.02 -7.42 -10.06
CA ASP A 1045 -72.45 -7.72 -10.04
C ASP A 1045 -73.01 -7.54 -8.62
N PRO A 1046 -74.29 -7.12 -8.46
CA PRO A 1046 -74.86 -6.78 -7.16
C PRO A 1046 -74.75 -7.88 -6.08
N ASP A 1047 -74.86 -9.14 -6.48
CA ASP A 1047 -74.76 -10.29 -5.56
C ASP A 1047 -73.33 -10.47 -5.03
N THR A 1048 -72.32 -10.25 -5.88
CA THR A 1048 -70.91 -10.32 -5.52
C THR A 1048 -70.50 -9.11 -4.68
N ALA A 1049 -70.98 -7.92 -5.04
CA ALA A 1049 -70.77 -6.68 -4.30
C ALA A 1049 -71.32 -6.73 -2.86
N ALA A 1050 -72.34 -7.56 -2.58
CA ALA A 1050 -72.89 -7.73 -1.24
C ALA A 1050 -71.94 -8.44 -0.26
N SER A 1051 -70.97 -9.20 -0.78
CA SER A 1051 -69.95 -9.91 0.02
C SER A 1051 -68.67 -9.08 0.25
N LEU A 1052 -68.63 -7.85 -0.27
CA LEU A 1052 -67.55 -6.91 0.02
C LEU A 1052 -67.82 -6.11 1.28
N THR A 1053 -66.80 -6.01 2.12
CA THR A 1053 -66.77 -5.14 3.28
C THR A 1053 -65.84 -3.96 3.03
N SER A 1054 -66.34 -2.74 3.25
CA SER A 1054 -65.54 -1.51 3.13
C SER A 1054 -64.76 -1.26 4.41
N LEU A 1055 -63.46 -1.00 4.29
CA LEU A 1055 -62.68 -0.37 5.35
C LEU A 1055 -61.85 0.77 4.75
N VAL A 1056 -62.16 2.01 5.14
CA VAL A 1056 -61.37 3.18 4.72
C VAL A 1056 -60.33 3.46 5.80
N LYS A 1057 -59.06 3.41 5.42
CA LYS A 1057 -57.95 3.68 6.33
C LYS A 1057 -58.01 5.12 6.84
N THR A 1058 -58.11 5.28 8.16
CA THR A 1058 -58.20 6.60 8.83
C THR A 1058 -56.84 7.21 9.21
N THR A 1059 -55.85 6.38 9.57
CA THR A 1059 -54.53 6.82 10.02
C THR A 1059 -53.40 6.15 9.23
N ASP A 1060 -52.85 5.04 9.71
CA ASP A 1060 -51.88 4.22 9.00
C ASP A 1060 -52.44 2.84 8.60
N ILE A 1061 -51.69 2.08 7.81
CA ILE A 1061 -52.19 0.80 7.28
C ILE A 1061 -52.21 -0.29 8.35
N GLU A 1062 -51.28 -0.23 9.30
CA GLU A 1062 -51.25 -1.16 10.43
C GLU A 1062 -52.49 -1.01 11.31
N ALA A 1063 -52.91 0.22 11.62
CA ALA A 1063 -54.13 0.47 12.40
C ALA A 1063 -55.38 -0.05 11.68
N ALA A 1064 -55.48 0.13 10.36
CA ALA A 1064 -56.59 -0.43 9.58
C ALA A 1064 -56.57 -1.97 9.57
N MET A 1065 -55.39 -2.59 9.55
CA MET A 1065 -55.27 -4.05 9.67
C MET A 1065 -55.65 -4.53 11.07
N ASP A 1066 -55.27 -3.80 12.12
CA ASP A 1066 -55.62 -4.12 13.50
C ASP A 1066 -57.15 -3.95 13.73
N GLU A 1067 -57.79 -2.96 13.10
CA GLU A 1067 -59.24 -2.77 13.06
C GLU A 1067 -59.94 -3.92 12.29
N ALA A 1068 -59.46 -4.25 11.09
CA ALA A 1068 -60.00 -5.36 10.30
C ALA A 1068 -59.90 -6.71 11.03
N LEU A 1069 -58.80 -6.92 11.78
CA LEU A 1069 -58.61 -8.11 12.61
C LEU A 1069 -59.63 -8.19 13.74
N THR A 1070 -59.94 -7.04 14.36
CA THR A 1070 -60.88 -6.92 15.48
C THR A 1070 -62.32 -7.16 15.01
N GLU A 1071 -62.71 -6.56 13.89
CA GLU A 1071 -64.09 -6.61 13.40
C GLU A 1071 -64.42 -7.92 12.65
N TRP A 1072 -63.50 -8.44 11.84
CA TRP A 1072 -63.77 -9.56 10.92
C TRP A 1072 -62.85 -10.77 11.08
N GLY A 1073 -61.99 -10.75 12.09
CA GLY A 1073 -61.12 -11.86 12.44
C GLY A 1073 -59.92 -12.05 11.51
N LYS A 1074 -59.22 -13.18 11.67
CA LYS A 1074 -57.97 -13.47 10.95
C LYS A 1074 -58.22 -13.74 9.46
N PRO A 1075 -57.47 -13.08 8.55
CA PRO A 1075 -57.56 -13.37 7.12
C PRO A 1075 -56.80 -14.65 6.76
N THR A 1076 -57.29 -15.37 5.75
CA THR A 1076 -56.54 -16.46 5.10
C THR A 1076 -55.62 -15.93 4.01
N THR A 1077 -55.99 -14.85 3.35
CA THR A 1077 -55.16 -14.21 2.31
C THR A 1077 -55.13 -12.70 2.53
N ILE A 1078 -53.95 -12.11 2.40
CA ILE A 1078 -53.76 -10.65 2.32
C ILE A 1078 -53.10 -10.33 0.98
N LEU A 1079 -53.79 -9.57 0.14
CA LEU A 1079 -53.25 -8.97 -1.08
C LEU A 1079 -52.88 -7.51 -0.80
N SER A 1080 -51.61 -7.14 -0.96
CA SER A 1080 -51.12 -5.78 -0.79
C SER A 1080 -50.76 -5.17 -2.13
N THR A 1081 -51.45 -4.10 -2.51
CA THR A 1081 -51.19 -3.32 -3.73
C THR A 1081 -50.93 -1.84 -3.38
N PRO A 1082 -50.09 -1.13 -4.13
CA PRO A 1082 -49.81 0.28 -3.87
C PRO A 1082 -51.06 1.15 -4.05
N PHE A 1083 -51.25 2.14 -3.17
CA PHE A 1083 -52.42 3.03 -3.23
C PHE A 1083 -52.36 4.06 -4.36
N ALA A 1084 -51.16 4.46 -4.80
CA ALA A 1084 -50.99 5.49 -5.81
C ALA A 1084 -50.32 4.93 -7.08
N PRO A 1085 -50.68 5.45 -8.27
CA PRO A 1085 -49.97 5.13 -9.50
C PRO A 1085 -48.56 5.74 -9.50
N LEU A 1086 -47.68 5.20 -10.36
CA LEU A 1086 -46.34 5.75 -10.53
C LEU A 1086 -46.35 7.09 -11.29
N PRO A 1087 -45.44 8.01 -10.94
CA PRO A 1087 -45.29 9.25 -11.69
C PRO A 1087 -44.68 9.01 -13.08
N GLY A 1088 -45.19 9.71 -14.09
CA GLY A 1088 -44.70 9.64 -15.47
C GLY A 1088 -43.46 10.49 -15.77
N LYS A 1089 -42.58 10.71 -14.78
CA LYS A 1089 -41.40 11.58 -14.91
C LYS A 1089 -40.19 11.02 -14.16
N LEU A 1090 -38.97 11.42 -14.59
CA LEU A 1090 -37.71 10.99 -13.96
C LEU A 1090 -36.61 12.07 -14.05
N PHE A 1091 -35.88 12.17 -15.17
CA PHE A 1091 -34.80 13.17 -15.35
C PHE A 1091 -35.12 14.18 -16.47
N GLY A 1092 -36.40 14.50 -16.67
CA GLY A 1092 -36.82 15.53 -17.63
C GLY A 1092 -36.26 16.91 -17.27
N LYS A 1093 -35.95 17.74 -18.29
CA LYS A 1093 -35.34 19.06 -18.06
C LYS A 1093 -36.30 20.05 -17.39
N ASP A 1094 -37.57 20.01 -17.78
CA ASP A 1094 -38.56 21.01 -17.35
C ASP A 1094 -39.38 20.55 -16.14
N ASP A 1095 -39.64 19.25 -16.02
CA ASP A 1095 -40.34 18.64 -14.87
C ASP A 1095 -39.66 17.30 -14.49
N PRO A 1096 -38.51 17.33 -13.79
CA PRO A 1096 -37.87 16.14 -13.26
C PRO A 1096 -38.68 15.58 -12.07
N LEU A 1097 -38.52 14.29 -11.80
CA LEU A 1097 -38.94 13.71 -10.52
C LEU A 1097 -38.01 14.25 -9.44
N THR A 1098 -38.58 14.99 -8.51
CA THR A 1098 -37.84 15.58 -7.38
C THR A 1098 -37.46 14.49 -6.38
N PRO A 1099 -36.44 14.73 -5.52
CA PRO A 1099 -36.07 13.75 -4.50
C PRO A 1099 -37.20 13.43 -3.51
N ASP A 1100 -38.07 14.39 -3.20
CA ASP A 1100 -39.22 14.18 -2.31
C ASP A 1100 -40.32 13.35 -2.99
N GLU A 1101 -40.57 13.56 -4.28
CA GLU A 1101 -41.46 12.69 -5.06
C GLU A 1101 -40.88 11.28 -5.18
N PHE A 1102 -39.57 11.12 -5.39
CA PHE A 1102 -38.94 9.80 -5.38
C PHE A 1102 -39.01 9.12 -4.01
N ARG A 1103 -38.83 9.88 -2.92
CA ARG A 1103 -39.05 9.39 -1.55
C ARG A 1103 -40.48 8.92 -1.34
N THR A 1104 -41.45 9.62 -1.93
CA THR A 1104 -42.87 9.23 -1.93
C THR A 1104 -43.09 7.94 -2.73
N VAL A 1105 -42.46 7.79 -3.91
CA VAL A 1105 -42.47 6.53 -4.67
C VAL A 1105 -41.94 5.36 -3.83
N VAL A 1106 -40.84 5.57 -3.10
CA VAL A 1106 -40.28 4.57 -2.17
C VAL A 1106 -41.26 4.26 -1.03
N ALA A 1107 -41.90 5.28 -0.45
CA ALA A 1107 -42.88 5.11 0.61
C ALA A 1107 -44.11 4.30 0.16
N ASP A 1108 -44.68 4.66 -0.98
CA ASP A 1108 -45.92 4.08 -1.50
C ASP A 1108 -45.75 2.67 -2.07
N ASN A 1109 -44.54 2.31 -2.51
CA ASN A 1109 -44.29 1.06 -3.24
C ASN A 1109 -43.32 0.09 -2.57
N LEU A 1110 -42.59 0.50 -1.52
CA LEU A 1110 -41.69 -0.38 -0.75
C LEU A 1110 -42.06 -0.36 0.73
N THR A 1111 -42.08 0.83 1.34
CA THR A 1111 -42.44 0.96 2.75
C THR A 1111 -43.88 0.53 3.01
N HIS A 1112 -44.81 0.82 2.10
CA HIS A 1112 -46.18 0.33 2.16
C HIS A 1112 -46.26 -1.19 2.35
N HIS A 1113 -45.58 -1.97 1.50
CA HIS A 1113 -45.57 -3.42 1.61
C HIS A 1113 -44.87 -3.89 2.88
N PHE A 1114 -43.77 -3.25 3.30
CA PHE A 1114 -43.14 -3.56 4.58
C PHE A 1114 -44.11 -3.38 5.77
N ARG A 1115 -44.88 -2.29 5.78
CA ARG A 1115 -45.86 -1.99 6.83
C ARG A 1115 -47.00 -3.01 6.89
N VAL A 1116 -47.48 -3.47 5.73
CA VAL A 1116 -48.44 -4.59 5.67
C VAL A 1116 -47.79 -5.89 6.15
N SER A 1117 -46.61 -6.20 5.64
CA SER A 1117 -45.89 -7.45 5.91
C SER A 1117 -45.54 -7.66 7.37
N ARG A 1118 -45.14 -6.61 8.10
CA ARG A 1118 -44.79 -6.73 9.52
C ARG A 1118 -45.98 -7.13 10.40
N ARG A 1119 -47.21 -6.85 9.96
CA ARG A 1119 -48.45 -7.36 10.60
C ARG A 1119 -48.84 -8.73 10.05
N ALA A 1120 -48.97 -8.86 8.74
CA ALA A 1120 -49.42 -10.08 8.07
C ALA A 1120 -48.59 -11.31 8.44
N SER A 1121 -47.28 -11.14 8.65
CA SER A 1121 -46.35 -12.22 9.00
C SER A 1121 -46.55 -12.80 10.41
N LEU A 1122 -47.45 -12.23 11.21
CA LEU A 1122 -47.82 -12.68 12.55
C LEU A 1122 -49.19 -13.37 12.59
N TYR A 1123 -49.86 -13.56 11.44
CA TYR A 1123 -51.18 -14.19 11.38
C TYR A 1123 -51.08 -15.66 10.97
N ASP A 1124 -51.55 -16.53 11.87
CA ASP A 1124 -51.61 -17.97 11.62
C ASP A 1124 -52.48 -18.29 10.40
N ASP A 1125 -52.03 -19.26 9.60
CA ASP A 1125 -52.73 -19.77 8.41
C ASP A 1125 -52.96 -18.73 7.30
N CYS A 1126 -52.33 -17.55 7.40
CA CYS A 1126 -52.41 -16.49 6.40
C CYS A 1126 -51.38 -16.68 5.29
N GLN A 1127 -51.72 -16.28 4.07
CA GLN A 1127 -50.82 -16.16 2.92
C GLN A 1127 -50.73 -14.68 2.50
N LEU A 1128 -49.50 -14.19 2.31
CA LEU A 1128 -49.24 -12.81 1.92
C LEU A 1128 -48.83 -12.71 0.46
N VAL A 1129 -49.52 -11.84 -0.29
CA VAL A 1129 -49.23 -11.55 -1.69
C VAL A 1129 -48.94 -10.06 -1.84
N LEU A 1130 -47.76 -9.73 -2.37
CA LEU A 1130 -47.31 -8.35 -2.61
C LEU A 1130 -47.38 -8.06 -4.11
N THR A 1131 -47.96 -6.93 -4.50
CA THR A 1131 -48.10 -6.57 -5.92
C THR A 1131 -47.23 -5.36 -6.25
N SER A 1132 -46.29 -5.53 -7.18
CA SER A 1132 -45.52 -4.41 -7.73
C SER A 1132 -46.33 -3.64 -8.79
N PRO A 1133 -45.95 -2.38 -9.09
CA PRO A 1133 -46.80 -1.44 -9.82
C PRO A 1133 -47.17 -1.86 -11.25
N ASP A 1134 -48.24 -1.25 -11.74
CA ASP A 1134 -48.69 -1.26 -13.13
C ASP A 1134 -48.21 -0.01 -13.90
N VAL A 1135 -48.31 -0.06 -15.22
CA VAL A 1135 -48.10 1.06 -16.15
C VAL A 1135 -49.34 1.17 -17.04
N PRO A 1136 -50.03 2.33 -17.07
CA PRO A 1136 -51.21 2.49 -17.90
C PRO A 1136 -50.96 2.13 -19.37
N MET A 1137 -51.93 1.42 -19.98
CA MET A 1137 -51.86 1.02 -21.38
C MET A 1137 -51.50 2.18 -22.31
N GLY A 1138 -50.49 1.96 -23.15
CA GLY A 1138 -50.01 2.95 -24.11
C GLY A 1138 -49.10 4.03 -23.52
N ASP A 1139 -48.83 4.03 -22.21
CA ASP A 1139 -47.89 4.97 -21.59
C ASP A 1139 -46.44 4.70 -22.05
N LYS A 1140 -45.78 5.78 -22.46
CA LYS A 1140 -44.39 5.78 -22.91
C LYS A 1140 -43.46 6.54 -21.95
N SER A 1141 -44.00 6.96 -20.80
CA SER A 1141 -43.27 7.69 -19.79
C SER A 1141 -42.24 6.82 -19.05
N PRO A 1142 -41.38 7.43 -18.20
CA PRO A 1142 -40.52 6.70 -17.28
C PRO A 1142 -41.22 5.83 -16.22
N ALA A 1143 -42.56 5.84 -16.12
CA ALA A 1143 -43.31 4.97 -15.20
C ALA A 1143 -42.93 3.49 -15.40
N PHE A 1144 -42.73 3.04 -16.65
CA PHE A 1144 -42.25 1.68 -16.95
C PHE A 1144 -40.91 1.34 -16.30
N ALA A 1145 -39.98 2.30 -16.25
CA ALA A 1145 -38.70 2.11 -15.61
C ALA A 1145 -38.82 2.15 -14.08
N LEU A 1146 -39.70 2.99 -13.53
CA LEU A 1146 -39.98 3.02 -12.09
C LEU A 1146 -40.64 1.72 -11.62
N ALA A 1147 -41.59 1.16 -12.37
CA ALA A 1147 -42.23 -0.13 -12.06
C ALA A 1147 -41.19 -1.26 -12.02
N ASN A 1148 -40.33 -1.32 -13.03
CA ASN A 1148 -39.24 -2.29 -13.12
C ASN A 1148 -38.17 -2.09 -12.02
N PHE A 1149 -37.93 -0.86 -11.56
CA PHE A 1149 -37.10 -0.54 -10.40
C PHE A 1149 -37.73 -1.09 -9.11
N ILE A 1150 -39.01 -0.83 -8.88
CA ILE A 1150 -39.75 -1.34 -7.71
C ILE A 1150 -39.78 -2.87 -7.72
N LYS A 1151 -40.09 -3.50 -8.87
CA LYS A 1151 -40.12 -4.96 -9.02
C LYS A 1151 -38.84 -5.62 -8.52
N THR A 1152 -37.67 -5.15 -8.97
CA THR A 1152 -36.37 -5.65 -8.53
C THR A 1152 -36.15 -5.43 -7.04
N THR A 1153 -36.52 -4.24 -6.55
CA THR A 1153 -36.24 -3.80 -5.17
C THR A 1153 -37.12 -4.53 -4.15
N LEU A 1154 -38.41 -4.69 -4.47
CA LEU A 1154 -39.39 -5.42 -3.69
C LEU A 1154 -39.07 -6.92 -3.67
N HIS A 1155 -38.51 -7.49 -4.74
CA HIS A 1155 -38.16 -8.91 -4.75
C HIS A 1155 -37.06 -9.26 -3.71
N ALA A 1156 -36.16 -8.32 -3.42
CA ALA A 1156 -35.20 -8.50 -2.30
C ALA A 1156 -35.90 -8.55 -0.94
N PHE A 1157 -36.98 -7.76 -0.76
CA PHE A 1157 -37.84 -7.82 0.42
C PHE A 1157 -38.57 -9.16 0.50
N THR A 1158 -39.28 -9.54 -0.56
CA THR A 1158 -40.07 -10.77 -0.68
C THR A 1158 -39.21 -12.01 -0.38
N ALA A 1159 -38.04 -12.12 -0.99
CA ALA A 1159 -37.12 -13.25 -0.76
C ALA A 1159 -36.59 -13.29 0.69
N THR A 1160 -36.29 -12.13 1.27
CA THR A 1160 -35.80 -12.04 2.66
C THR A 1160 -36.89 -12.41 3.65
N LEU A 1161 -38.08 -11.84 3.50
CA LEU A 1161 -39.21 -12.05 4.37
C LEU A 1161 -39.70 -13.50 4.33
N ALA A 1162 -39.70 -14.16 3.17
CA ALA A 1162 -40.05 -15.58 3.07
C ALA A 1162 -39.16 -16.46 3.97
N VAL A 1163 -37.85 -16.23 3.97
CA VAL A 1163 -36.90 -16.98 4.81
C VAL A 1163 -37.01 -16.60 6.29
N GLU A 1164 -37.38 -15.35 6.60
CA GLU A 1164 -37.65 -14.93 7.97
C GLU A 1164 -38.92 -15.60 8.51
N ASN A 1165 -39.99 -15.64 7.74
CA ASN A 1165 -41.28 -16.20 8.15
C ASN A 1165 -41.21 -17.70 8.37
N GLU A 1166 -40.42 -18.44 7.59
CA GLU A 1166 -40.14 -19.87 7.84
C GLU A 1166 -39.47 -20.13 9.20
N ARG A 1167 -38.84 -19.11 9.81
CA ARG A 1167 -38.23 -19.19 11.15
C ARG A 1167 -39.19 -18.79 12.26
N LEU A 1168 -40.34 -18.21 11.91
CA LEU A 1168 -41.40 -17.84 12.84
C LEU A 1168 -42.39 -18.98 12.97
N VAL A 1169 -43.05 -19.04 14.13
CA VAL A 1169 -44.08 -20.07 14.42
C VAL A 1169 -45.34 -19.94 13.55
N HIS A 1170 -45.56 -18.76 12.96
CA HIS A 1170 -46.69 -18.47 12.08
C HIS A 1170 -46.50 -19.03 10.67
N ASP A 1171 -45.24 -19.19 10.23
CA ASP A 1171 -44.86 -19.76 8.93
C ASP A 1171 -45.57 -19.13 7.71
N VAL A 1172 -45.86 -17.82 7.78
CA VAL A 1172 -46.62 -17.10 6.75
C VAL A 1172 -45.86 -17.07 5.41
N PRO A 1173 -46.37 -17.71 4.35
CA PRO A 1173 -45.77 -17.61 3.03
C PRO A 1173 -45.94 -16.20 2.49
N VAL A 1174 -44.89 -15.67 1.87
CA VAL A 1174 -44.95 -14.41 1.13
C VAL A 1174 -44.46 -14.61 -0.29
N ASN A 1175 -45.20 -14.05 -1.25
CA ASN A 1175 -44.86 -14.07 -2.66
C ASN A 1175 -45.20 -12.73 -3.31
N GLN A 1176 -44.59 -12.45 -4.46
CA GLN A 1176 -44.76 -11.21 -5.20
C GLN A 1176 -45.38 -11.49 -6.57
N ILE A 1177 -46.31 -10.62 -6.97
CA ILE A 1177 -46.88 -10.54 -8.32
C ILE A 1177 -46.47 -9.20 -8.94
N ASN A 1178 -46.20 -9.18 -10.24
CA ASN A 1178 -45.81 -7.99 -10.97
C ASN A 1178 -46.79 -7.73 -12.10
N LEU A 1179 -47.32 -6.51 -12.15
CA LEU A 1179 -48.21 -6.07 -13.22
C LEU A 1179 -47.42 -5.60 -14.44
N THR A 1180 -46.28 -4.92 -14.26
CA THR A 1180 -45.41 -4.52 -15.39
C THR A 1180 -44.42 -5.62 -15.81
N ARG A 1181 -44.39 -5.93 -17.11
CA ARG A 1181 -43.44 -6.88 -17.75
C ARG A 1181 -42.04 -6.28 -17.88
N ARG A 1182 -41.07 -7.12 -18.25
CA ARG A 1182 -39.67 -6.67 -18.44
C ARG A 1182 -39.44 -5.98 -19.78
N VAL A 1183 -40.23 -6.32 -20.78
CA VAL A 1183 -40.10 -5.81 -22.15
C VAL A 1183 -41.29 -4.90 -22.46
N GLN A 1184 -41.04 -3.61 -22.67
CA GLN A 1184 -42.12 -2.62 -22.85
C GLN A 1184 -43.02 -2.91 -24.06
N SER A 1185 -42.50 -3.55 -25.11
CA SER A 1185 -43.31 -3.91 -26.28
C SER A 1185 -44.24 -5.10 -26.05
N GLU A 1186 -44.07 -5.81 -24.94
CA GLU A 1186 -44.93 -6.92 -24.54
C GLU A 1186 -46.02 -6.46 -23.56
N GLU A 1187 -46.00 -5.21 -23.07
CA GLU A 1187 -47.09 -4.66 -22.25
C GLU A 1187 -48.42 -4.72 -23.02
N PRO A 1188 -49.57 -4.91 -22.33
CA PRO A 1188 -50.88 -4.85 -22.96
C PRO A 1188 -51.04 -3.61 -23.84
N ARG A 1189 -51.42 -3.80 -25.10
CA ARG A 1189 -51.53 -2.69 -26.09
C ARG A 1189 -52.95 -2.38 -26.51
N ASP A 1190 -53.91 -3.23 -26.14
CA ASP A 1190 -55.33 -3.06 -26.39
C ASP A 1190 -56.17 -3.60 -25.22
N LEU A 1191 -57.48 -3.34 -25.28
CA LEU A 1191 -58.42 -3.71 -24.23
C LEU A 1191 -58.50 -5.23 -24.00
N ASP A 1192 -58.37 -6.04 -25.05
CA ASP A 1192 -58.45 -7.50 -24.93
C ASP A 1192 -57.25 -8.03 -24.15
N GLU A 1193 -56.04 -7.54 -24.46
CA GLU A 1193 -54.81 -7.87 -23.74
C GLU A 1193 -54.84 -7.39 -22.28
N HIS A 1194 -55.39 -6.19 -22.00
CA HIS A 1194 -55.57 -5.68 -20.62
C HIS A 1194 -56.51 -6.55 -19.81
N LEU A 1195 -57.68 -6.87 -20.35
CA LEU A 1195 -58.64 -7.74 -19.67
C LEU A 1195 -58.08 -9.16 -19.48
N GLU A 1196 -57.23 -9.64 -20.39
CA GLU A 1196 -56.53 -10.91 -20.21
C GLU A 1196 -55.54 -10.86 -19.06
N GLU A 1197 -54.75 -9.79 -18.96
CA GLU A 1197 -53.80 -9.57 -17.86
C GLU A 1197 -54.53 -9.42 -16.51
N VAL A 1198 -55.62 -8.66 -16.44
CA VAL A 1198 -56.46 -8.52 -15.24
C VAL A 1198 -56.95 -9.90 -14.74
N ARG A 1199 -57.43 -10.76 -15.65
CA ARG A 1199 -57.80 -12.14 -15.31
C ARG A 1199 -56.59 -13.01 -14.94
N ARG A 1200 -55.40 -12.76 -15.52
CA ARG A 1200 -54.18 -13.51 -15.19
C ARG A 1200 -53.64 -13.11 -13.82
N PHE A 1201 -53.77 -11.84 -13.45
CA PHE A 1201 -53.48 -11.30 -12.13
C PHE A 1201 -54.31 -11.99 -11.06
N SER A 1202 -55.65 -12.03 -11.20
CA SER A 1202 -56.50 -12.70 -10.21
C SER A 1202 -56.14 -14.18 -10.05
N ARG A 1203 -55.90 -14.90 -11.16
CA ARG A 1203 -55.40 -16.30 -11.12
C ARG A 1203 -54.06 -16.44 -10.40
N ALA A 1204 -53.13 -15.51 -10.59
CA ALA A 1204 -51.85 -15.49 -9.89
C ALA A 1204 -52.04 -15.27 -8.39
N VAL A 1205 -52.94 -14.35 -8.00
CA VAL A 1205 -53.30 -14.12 -6.60
C VAL A 1205 -53.88 -15.39 -5.98
N LEU A 1206 -54.80 -16.08 -6.66
CA LEU A 1206 -55.35 -17.35 -6.18
C LEU A 1206 -54.27 -18.45 -6.05
N LEU A 1207 -53.37 -18.55 -7.02
CA LEU A 1207 -52.27 -19.52 -7.03
C LEU A 1207 -51.33 -19.34 -5.82
N LEU A 1208 -51.16 -18.12 -5.32
CA LEU A 1208 -50.24 -17.79 -4.23
C LEU A 1208 -50.92 -17.53 -2.89
N GLY A 1209 -52.19 -17.14 -2.93
CA GLY A 1209 -52.99 -16.71 -1.79
C GLY A 1209 -53.86 -17.82 -1.19
N ALA A 1210 -54.22 -18.86 -1.96
CA ALA A 1210 -54.90 -20.02 -1.40
C ALA A 1210 -53.93 -20.88 -0.55
N PRO A 1211 -54.42 -21.61 0.47
CA PRO A 1211 -53.60 -22.49 1.31
C PRO A 1211 -52.62 -23.35 0.51
N LEU A 1212 -51.34 -23.29 0.88
CA LEU A 1212 -50.28 -23.97 0.14
C LEU A 1212 -50.32 -25.49 0.35
N PRO A 1213 -49.85 -26.29 -0.63
CA PRO A 1213 -49.64 -27.72 -0.42
C PRO A 1213 -48.58 -27.95 0.67
N ASP A 1214 -48.67 -29.07 1.38
CA ASP A 1214 -47.76 -29.39 2.48
C ASP A 1214 -46.30 -29.44 1.99
N ALA A 1215 -45.37 -28.96 2.81
CA ALA A 1215 -43.95 -29.05 2.52
C ALA A 1215 -43.46 -30.50 2.48
N GLU A 1216 -44.12 -31.40 3.23
CA GLU A 1216 -43.84 -32.85 3.22
C GLU A 1216 -44.16 -33.49 1.86
N ASP A 1217 -45.15 -32.98 1.11
CA ASP A 1217 -45.54 -33.53 -0.20
C ASP A 1217 -44.45 -33.39 -1.26
N SER A 1218 -43.70 -32.28 -1.23
CA SER A 1218 -42.59 -32.05 -2.15
C SER A 1218 -41.73 -30.87 -1.74
N ARG A 1219 -40.47 -31.15 -1.41
CA ARG A 1219 -39.42 -30.13 -1.21
C ARG A 1219 -39.26 -29.19 -2.41
N TYR A 1220 -39.52 -29.66 -3.63
CA TYR A 1220 -39.43 -28.84 -4.83
C TYR A 1220 -40.58 -27.82 -4.89
N ARG A 1221 -41.82 -28.27 -4.68
CA ARG A 1221 -43.02 -27.40 -4.71
C ARG A 1221 -43.04 -26.43 -3.54
N ALA A 1222 -42.68 -26.88 -2.34
CA ALA A 1222 -42.63 -26.06 -1.13
C ALA A 1222 -41.76 -24.80 -1.33
N ARG A 1223 -40.57 -24.99 -1.93
CA ARG A 1223 -39.65 -23.90 -2.26
C ARG A 1223 -40.18 -22.95 -3.35
N ILE A 1224 -40.99 -23.43 -4.28
CA ILE A 1224 -41.56 -22.57 -5.33
C ILE A 1224 -42.48 -21.54 -4.71
N TYR A 1225 -43.36 -21.95 -3.80
CA TYR A 1225 -44.42 -21.10 -3.24
C TYR A 1225 -43.97 -20.19 -2.09
N ARG A 1226 -42.67 -19.95 -1.94
CA ARG A 1226 -42.11 -19.08 -0.90
C ARG A 1226 -41.04 -18.17 -1.50
N GLY A 1227 -41.27 -16.86 -1.43
CA GLY A 1227 -40.32 -15.86 -1.90
C GLY A 1227 -40.25 -15.73 -3.42
N MET A 1228 -41.27 -16.15 -4.16
CA MET A 1228 -41.26 -16.02 -5.62
C MET A 1228 -41.64 -14.60 -6.06
N SER A 1229 -41.18 -14.21 -7.25
CA SER A 1229 -41.64 -13.03 -7.98
C SER A 1229 -42.20 -13.46 -9.33
N MET A 1230 -43.50 -13.28 -9.52
CA MET A 1230 -44.25 -13.75 -10.68
C MET A 1230 -44.83 -12.58 -11.48
N THR A 1231 -44.52 -12.49 -12.76
CA THR A 1231 -45.06 -11.48 -13.68
C THR A 1231 -46.21 -12.09 -14.49
N VAL A 1232 -47.27 -11.30 -14.72
CA VAL A 1232 -48.50 -11.73 -15.43
C VAL A 1232 -48.66 -11.15 -16.83
#